data_AF-A0A7Z0B255-F1
#
_entry.id   AF-A0A7Z0B255-F1
#
_cell.length_a   1.000
_cell.length_b   1.000
_cell.length_c   1.000
_cell.angle_alpha   90.00
_cell.angle_beta   90.00
_cell.angle_gamma   90.00
#
_symmetry.space_group_name_H-M   'P 1'
#
loop_
_entity.id
_entity.type
_entity.pdbx_description
1 polymer ?
#
loop_
_entity_poly.entity_id
_entity_poly.type
_entity_poly.pdbx_seq_one_letter_code
_entity_poly.pdbx_strand_id
1 'polypeptide(L)'
;MNFDLTEDQLSIQAAIEKLCEKYDDEYWLSRDRDGGFPHDFHRTLADAGWLGIAMSPDYGGSGLGMTEAALMMRTISGSGAGLSGASAVHMNIFGLNPVQVFGNDAQKRRFLPPLIDGRDKACFAVTEPDAGLDTTHLKTQAVRDGDHYVLTGRKIWISTAQVASKMLIIARTTPFEQCAKPTDGLTLFYTDLDRERVEVREIEKMGRKAVDSNMLFIDNLRVPVEDRIGDEGAGFRYLLHGLNPERILIAAEAIGLGQAALKRATQYAKERVVFGRPIGQNQGIQHPLAQAWMQLEAANLMVFKAAALYDAGQPCGAEANAAKYLAAEAAFQSCQTAIATLGGMGYAKEYHVERYLRECMIPRLAPVSPQMILCFIAEKVLGPAEVVLKSLRTAMDVKLVARTLDLFELFAAEQRPLPLTELARLLNVPMSSCLALARTLVSRGYLYEVRKRGGYYPTRRLQMLASAINAVDPIVEMVHPRLVQLRDASGETAVLGKIQGAAVVYLDVVESTKAIRYTRAPGELRPLHANSIGKAIFGELNAAAQQALGTQLSFDHFTAATVVDLPALVAQAAAAKAQGWCANLGESAPELSAVAVAVTIGGDLYGLSVVGPTERIQKDQNAHATELMRVKQAIEAQESEQQEPQA
;
A
#
# COMPACT_ATOMS: atom_id res chain seq x y z
N MET A 1 11.59 16.75 24.43
CA MET A 1 11.45 17.26 23.06
C MET A 1 11.81 18.72 23.09
N ASN A 2 12.73 19.15 22.24
CA ASN A 2 13.03 20.54 21.95
C ASN A 2 12.59 20.80 20.51
N PHE A 3 11.82 21.86 20.27
CA PHE A 3 11.31 22.22 18.93
C PHE A 3 11.99 23.48 18.38
N ASP A 4 12.87 24.09 19.16
CA ASP A 4 13.65 25.23 18.71
C ASP A 4 14.71 24.78 17.71
N LEU A 5 14.91 25.58 16.66
CA LEU A 5 16.03 25.40 15.74
C LEU A 5 17.34 25.63 16.48
N THR A 6 18.37 24.86 16.14
CA THR A 6 19.73 25.09 16.65
C THR A 6 20.31 26.41 16.12
N GLU A 7 21.37 26.92 16.75
CA GLU A 7 22.06 28.12 16.26
C GLU A 7 22.57 27.95 14.82
N ASP A 8 23.05 26.75 14.47
CA ASP A 8 23.47 26.41 13.11
C ASP A 8 22.29 26.43 12.14
N GLN A 9 21.15 25.85 12.51
CA GLN A 9 19.94 25.86 11.69
C GLN A 9 19.39 27.28 11.48
N LEU A 10 19.38 28.11 12.53
CA LEU A 10 19.01 29.53 12.42
C LEU A 10 19.96 30.28 11.50
N SER A 11 21.27 29.99 11.58
CA SER A 11 22.29 30.60 10.72
C SER A 11 22.12 30.18 9.26
N ILE A 12 21.82 28.90 8.99
CA ILE A 12 21.50 28.39 7.66
C ILE A 12 20.27 29.10 7.11
N GLN A 13 19.19 29.18 7.89
CA GLN A 13 17.97 29.87 7.48
C GLN A 13 18.26 31.33 7.10
N ALA A 14 18.93 32.09 7.97
CA ALA A 14 19.25 33.49 7.72
C ALA A 14 20.15 33.69 6.49
N ALA A 15 21.12 32.79 6.27
CA ALA A 15 21.98 32.84 5.10
C ALA A 15 21.20 32.63 3.79
N ILE A 16 20.28 31.65 3.78
CA ILE A 16 19.42 31.38 2.63
C ILE A 16 18.45 32.54 2.37
N GLU A 17 17.82 33.10 3.42
CA GLU A 17 16.94 34.27 3.31
C GLU A 17 17.66 35.43 2.63
N LYS A 18 18.88 35.75 3.08
CA LYS A 18 19.71 36.82 2.52
C LYS A 18 20.08 36.59 1.05
N LEU A 19 20.26 35.34 0.61
CA LEU A 19 20.52 35.03 -0.80
C LEU A 19 19.24 35.19 -1.64
N CYS A 20 18.09 34.78 -1.11
CA CYS A 20 16.79 34.92 -1.78
C CYS A 20 16.34 36.37 -1.91
N GLU A 21 16.71 37.27 -0.99
CA GLU A 21 16.38 38.72 -1.04
C GLU A 21 16.82 39.43 -2.32
N LYS A 22 17.82 38.89 -3.04
CA LYS A 22 18.27 39.42 -4.34
C LYS A 22 17.25 39.21 -5.47
N TYR A 23 16.27 38.34 -5.26
CA TYR A 23 15.30 37.89 -6.27
C TYR A 23 13.90 38.20 -5.78
N ASP A 24 13.46 39.42 -6.09
CA ASP A 24 12.19 39.96 -5.62
C ASP A 24 10.99 39.38 -6.36
N ASP A 25 9.82 39.90 -6.01
CA ASP A 25 8.55 39.52 -6.61
C ASP A 25 8.53 39.73 -8.12
N GLU A 26 9.02 40.87 -8.62
CA GLU A 26 9.03 41.15 -10.05
C GLU A 26 9.91 40.16 -10.82
N TYR A 27 11.07 39.78 -10.27
CA TYR A 27 11.90 38.72 -10.84
C TYR A 27 11.09 37.43 -11.04
N TRP A 28 10.43 36.95 -9.98
CA TRP A 28 9.68 35.70 -10.05
C TRP A 28 8.40 35.82 -10.89
N LEU A 29 7.80 37.01 -10.98
CA LEU A 29 6.66 37.26 -11.87
C LEU A 29 7.08 37.17 -13.34
N SER A 30 8.22 37.77 -13.70
CA SER A 30 8.79 37.63 -15.04
C SER A 30 9.10 36.17 -15.35
N ARG A 31 9.74 35.43 -14.43
CA ARG A 31 10.01 34.00 -14.61
C ARG A 31 8.74 33.16 -14.77
N ASP A 32 7.66 33.47 -14.04
CA ASP A 32 6.38 32.77 -14.20
C ASP A 32 5.68 33.08 -15.54
N ARG A 33 5.79 34.32 -16.03
CA ARG A 33 5.19 34.75 -17.29
C ARG A 33 5.96 34.19 -18.50
N ASP A 34 7.27 34.35 -18.50
CA ASP A 34 8.12 34.13 -19.67
C ASP A 34 8.75 32.74 -19.67
N GLY A 35 8.88 32.12 -18.50
CA GLY A 35 9.62 30.87 -18.32
C GLY A 35 11.14 31.05 -18.39
N GLY A 36 11.82 29.93 -18.61
CA GLY A 36 13.28 29.84 -18.63
C GLY A 36 13.87 29.63 -17.23
N PHE A 37 14.84 28.71 -17.18
CA PHE A 37 15.51 28.31 -15.95
C PHE A 37 16.18 29.50 -15.25
N PRO A 38 16.00 29.68 -13.93
CA PRO A 38 16.57 30.80 -13.18
C PRO A 38 18.06 30.57 -12.90
N HIS A 39 18.88 30.68 -13.95
CA HIS A 39 20.32 30.37 -13.92
C HIS A 39 21.10 31.20 -12.90
N ASP A 40 20.75 32.49 -12.78
CA ASP A 40 21.33 33.42 -11.82
C ASP A 40 21.00 33.03 -10.38
N PHE A 41 19.75 32.70 -10.07
CA PHE A 41 19.34 32.20 -8.75
C PHE A 41 20.08 30.90 -8.39
N HIS A 42 20.09 29.93 -9.30
CA HIS A 42 20.82 28.67 -9.13
C HIS A 42 22.32 28.91 -8.90
N ARG A 43 22.94 29.78 -9.70
CA ARG A 43 24.36 30.10 -9.59
C ARG A 43 24.70 30.77 -8.25
N THR A 44 23.84 31.69 -7.78
CA THR A 44 24.01 32.33 -6.46
C THR A 44 24.03 31.31 -5.32
N LEU A 45 23.14 30.32 -5.33
CA LEU A 45 23.12 29.27 -4.31
C LEU A 45 24.32 28.32 -4.45
N ALA A 46 24.73 28.02 -5.67
CA ALA A 46 25.88 27.18 -5.96
C ALA A 46 27.21 27.82 -5.52
N ASP A 47 27.41 29.12 -5.79
CA ASP A 47 28.61 29.87 -5.37
C ASP A 47 28.71 29.98 -3.85
N ALA A 48 27.57 29.95 -3.16
CA ALA A 48 27.50 29.91 -1.71
C ALA A 48 27.57 28.48 -1.12
N GLY A 49 27.75 27.45 -1.95
CA GLY A 49 27.95 26.05 -1.53
C GLY A 49 26.67 25.27 -1.19
N TRP A 50 25.48 25.82 -1.44
CA TRP A 50 24.22 25.24 -0.96
C TRP A 50 23.70 24.06 -1.78
N LEU A 51 24.18 23.86 -3.01
CA LEU A 51 23.75 22.74 -3.85
C LEU A 51 24.23 21.38 -3.34
N GLY A 52 25.28 21.35 -2.51
CA GLY A 52 25.83 20.15 -1.90
C GLY A 52 25.46 19.96 -0.43
N ILE A 53 24.39 20.60 0.06
CA ILE A 53 24.10 20.69 1.52
C ILE A 53 24.12 19.34 2.24
N ALA A 54 23.51 18.29 1.65
CA ALA A 54 23.43 16.94 2.22
C ALA A 54 24.44 15.96 1.58
N MET A 55 25.37 16.46 0.78
CA MET A 55 26.40 15.64 0.13
C MET A 55 27.65 15.53 0.98
N SER A 56 28.42 14.44 0.80
CA SER A 56 29.65 14.21 1.57
C SER A 56 30.70 15.32 1.33
N PRO A 57 31.39 15.77 2.39
CA PRO A 57 32.51 16.71 2.29
C PRO A 57 33.65 16.21 1.41
N ASP A 58 33.85 14.89 1.29
CA ASP A 58 34.90 14.29 0.45
C ASP A 58 34.77 14.65 -1.05
N TYR A 59 33.56 15.06 -1.46
CA TYR A 59 33.24 15.46 -2.83
C TYR A 59 32.88 16.94 -2.96
N GLY A 60 33.08 17.73 -1.90
CA GLY A 60 32.81 19.17 -1.87
C GLY A 60 31.43 19.57 -1.31
N GLY A 61 30.69 18.63 -0.72
CA GLY A 61 29.42 18.93 -0.05
C GLY A 61 29.58 19.43 1.39
N SER A 62 28.49 19.81 2.05
CA SER A 62 28.51 20.32 3.43
C SER A 62 28.39 19.23 4.49
N GLY A 63 28.01 18.01 4.11
CA GLY A 63 27.85 16.87 5.03
C GLY A 63 26.72 17.02 6.05
N LEU A 64 25.77 17.94 5.81
CA LEU A 64 24.62 18.15 6.70
C LEU A 64 23.52 17.12 6.43
N GLY A 65 22.48 17.13 7.27
CA GLY A 65 21.36 16.21 7.18
C GLY A 65 20.24 16.64 6.24
N MET A 66 19.28 15.75 6.08
CA MET A 66 17.98 16.02 5.48
C MET A 66 17.19 17.07 6.27
N THR A 67 17.44 17.21 7.57
CA THR A 67 16.83 18.26 8.42
C THR A 67 17.23 19.65 7.95
N GLU A 68 18.54 19.90 7.77
CA GLU A 68 19.05 21.17 7.25
C GLU A 68 18.67 21.39 5.78
N ALA A 69 18.66 20.33 4.97
CA ALA A 69 18.17 20.39 3.60
C ALA A 69 16.69 20.79 3.53
N ALA A 70 15.83 20.18 4.35
CA ALA A 70 14.41 20.52 4.44
C ALA A 70 14.20 21.97 4.90
N LEU A 71 14.99 22.43 5.87
CA LEU A 71 14.98 23.84 6.30
C LEU A 71 15.34 24.78 5.16
N MET A 72 16.43 24.53 4.44
CA MET A 72 16.84 25.31 3.27
C MET A 72 15.72 25.36 2.22
N MET A 73 15.13 24.21 1.87
CA MET A 73 14.08 24.14 0.85
C MET A 73 12.79 24.88 1.26
N ARG A 74 12.39 24.75 2.54
CA ARG A 74 11.27 25.51 3.11
C ARG A 74 11.54 27.02 3.04
N THR A 75 12.74 27.45 3.39
CA THR A 75 13.15 28.86 3.38
C THR A 75 13.18 29.43 1.97
N ILE A 76 13.73 28.71 0.99
CA ILE A 76 13.71 29.12 -0.43
C ILE A 76 12.25 29.30 -0.89
N SER A 77 11.41 28.29 -0.70
CA SER A 77 10.01 28.35 -1.12
C SER A 77 9.25 29.49 -0.42
N GLY A 78 9.48 29.67 0.89
CA GLY A 78 8.85 30.68 1.74
C GLY A 78 9.31 32.12 1.50
N SER A 79 10.43 32.33 0.79
CA SER A 79 10.91 33.67 0.43
C SER A 79 9.97 34.41 -0.54
N GLY A 80 9.10 33.68 -1.23
CA GLY A 80 8.30 34.16 -2.37
C GLY A 80 8.72 33.49 -3.68
N ALA A 81 9.91 32.89 -3.74
CA ALA A 81 10.33 32.10 -4.89
C ALA A 81 9.42 30.90 -5.19
N GLY A 82 8.74 30.38 -4.16
CA GLY A 82 7.84 29.24 -4.27
C GLY A 82 8.54 27.97 -4.76
N LEU A 83 7.77 27.10 -5.41
CA LEU A 83 8.31 25.88 -6.00
C LEU A 83 9.19 26.16 -7.21
N SER A 84 9.01 27.31 -7.86
CA SER A 84 9.87 27.75 -8.96
C SER A 84 11.33 27.88 -8.52
N GLY A 85 11.60 28.54 -7.39
CA GLY A 85 12.96 28.61 -6.83
C GLY A 85 13.43 27.29 -6.24
N ALA A 86 12.58 26.61 -5.47
CA ALA A 86 12.95 25.34 -4.84
C ALA A 86 13.32 24.26 -5.87
N SER A 87 12.52 24.09 -6.92
CA SER A 87 12.79 23.10 -7.96
C SER A 87 14.03 23.40 -8.81
N ALA A 88 14.54 24.64 -8.76
CA ALA A 88 15.79 24.97 -9.44
C ALA A 88 17.00 24.31 -8.76
N VAL A 89 16.90 23.89 -7.49
CA VAL A 89 18.04 23.37 -6.71
C VAL A 89 17.86 21.95 -6.17
N HIS A 90 16.63 21.50 -5.92
CA HIS A 90 16.40 20.28 -5.13
C HIS A 90 16.89 18.97 -5.77
N MET A 91 17.10 18.96 -7.09
CA MET A 91 17.53 17.78 -7.85
C MET A 91 18.90 17.30 -7.38
N ASN A 92 19.75 18.25 -6.98
CA ASN A 92 21.07 17.96 -6.44
C ASN A 92 20.96 17.17 -5.12
N ILE A 93 19.91 17.40 -4.33
CA ILE A 93 19.80 16.83 -2.98
C ILE A 93 19.25 15.40 -3.04
N PHE A 94 18.02 15.20 -3.51
CA PHE A 94 17.40 13.87 -3.50
C PHE A 94 17.76 13.03 -4.72
N GLY A 95 17.90 13.69 -5.89
CA GLY A 95 18.04 13.01 -7.17
C GLY A 95 19.33 12.20 -7.23
N LEU A 96 20.43 12.72 -6.71
CA LEU A 96 21.74 12.04 -6.75
C LEU A 96 22.05 11.20 -5.50
N ASN A 97 21.13 11.11 -4.55
CA ASN A 97 21.31 10.25 -3.39
C ASN A 97 21.61 8.78 -3.77
N PRO A 98 20.98 8.16 -4.80
CA PRO A 98 21.38 6.82 -5.24
C PRO A 98 22.85 6.72 -5.69
N VAL A 99 23.41 7.77 -6.32
CA VAL A 99 24.82 7.79 -6.72
C VAL A 99 25.74 7.97 -5.52
N GLN A 100 25.36 8.83 -4.58
CA GLN A 100 26.08 9.01 -3.32
C GLN A 100 26.13 7.72 -2.48
N VAL A 101 25.05 6.94 -2.47
CA VAL A 101 24.98 5.71 -1.67
C VAL A 101 25.59 4.52 -2.43
N PHE A 102 25.23 4.31 -3.69
CA PHE A 102 25.55 3.08 -4.45
C PHE A 102 26.57 3.25 -5.57
N GLY A 103 26.98 4.47 -5.88
CA GLY A 103 28.07 4.70 -6.83
C GLY A 103 29.39 4.14 -6.29
N ASN A 104 30.23 3.63 -7.20
CA ASN A 104 31.62 3.32 -6.85
C ASN A 104 32.45 4.61 -6.70
N ASP A 105 33.67 4.50 -6.17
CA ASP A 105 34.52 5.67 -5.91
C ASP A 105 34.86 6.48 -7.17
N ALA A 106 35.07 5.82 -8.30
CA ALA A 106 35.34 6.49 -9.57
C ALA A 106 34.11 7.29 -10.04
N GLN A 107 32.91 6.71 -9.94
CA GLN A 107 31.65 7.39 -10.25
C GLN A 107 31.43 8.58 -9.32
N LYS A 108 31.59 8.43 -8.00
CA LYS A 108 31.39 9.52 -7.03
C LYS A 108 32.33 10.70 -7.29
N ARG A 109 33.63 10.43 -7.52
CA ARG A 109 34.62 11.46 -7.86
C ARG A 109 34.33 12.14 -9.20
N ARG A 110 33.82 11.41 -10.18
CA ARG A 110 33.48 11.94 -11.51
C ARG A 110 32.20 12.78 -11.49
N PHE A 111 31.18 12.35 -10.74
CA PHE A 111 29.82 12.85 -10.88
C PHE A 111 29.39 13.87 -9.83
N LEU A 112 29.83 13.74 -8.58
CA LEU A 112 29.32 14.59 -7.50
C LEU A 112 29.92 16.00 -7.53
N PRO A 113 31.24 16.20 -7.68
CA PRO A 113 31.81 17.55 -7.60
C PRO A 113 31.27 18.55 -8.67
N PRO A 114 31.17 18.20 -9.97
CA PRO A 114 30.60 19.10 -10.99
C PRO A 114 29.13 19.43 -10.77
N LEU A 115 28.39 18.55 -10.09
CA LEU A 115 27.01 18.82 -9.75
C LEU A 115 26.90 19.74 -8.54
N ILE A 116 27.71 19.51 -7.50
CA ILE A 116 27.76 20.32 -6.28
C ILE A 116 28.18 21.76 -6.61
N ASP A 117 29.18 21.94 -7.48
CA ASP A 117 29.62 23.26 -7.89
C ASP A 117 28.68 23.92 -8.93
N GLY A 118 27.63 23.24 -9.38
CA GLY A 118 26.61 23.73 -10.29
C GLY A 118 27.05 23.88 -11.75
N ARG A 119 28.22 23.35 -12.14
CA ARG A 119 28.65 23.24 -13.55
C ARG A 119 27.71 22.31 -14.32
N ASP A 120 27.45 21.14 -13.77
CA ASP A 120 26.46 20.21 -14.31
C ASP A 120 25.06 20.49 -13.75
N LYS A 121 24.05 20.20 -14.58
CA LYS A 121 22.65 20.14 -14.16
C LYS A 121 22.12 18.79 -14.55
N ALA A 122 21.43 18.15 -13.62
CA ALA A 122 20.85 16.83 -13.83
C ALA A 122 19.34 16.92 -14.04
N CYS A 123 18.79 15.95 -14.78
CA CYS A 123 17.37 15.65 -14.77
C CYS A 123 17.12 14.21 -14.32
N PHE A 124 15.93 13.94 -13.78
CA PHE A 124 15.55 12.63 -13.25
C PHE A 124 14.51 11.94 -14.13
N ALA A 125 14.94 10.96 -14.91
CA ALA A 125 14.20 10.32 -15.98
C ALA A 125 13.60 8.96 -15.57
N VAL A 126 12.50 9.01 -14.80
CA VAL A 126 11.80 7.82 -14.30
C VAL A 126 10.50 7.57 -15.05
N THR A 127 9.56 8.51 -14.93
CA THR A 127 8.17 8.40 -15.37
C THR A 127 8.04 8.24 -16.88
N GLU A 128 7.10 7.39 -17.30
CA GLU A 128 6.71 7.17 -18.70
C GLU A 128 5.22 7.48 -18.93
N PRO A 129 4.79 7.74 -20.17
CA PRO A 129 3.38 8.02 -20.48
C PRO A 129 2.40 6.96 -19.97
N ASP A 130 2.82 5.70 -19.98
CA ASP A 130 2.01 4.57 -19.55
C ASP A 130 2.39 4.06 -18.13
N ALA A 131 3.41 4.64 -17.49
CA ALA A 131 3.95 4.15 -16.21
C ALA A 131 4.48 5.30 -15.33
N GLY A 132 3.63 5.75 -14.39
CA GLY A 132 3.99 6.70 -13.33
C GLY A 132 4.08 6.02 -11.97
N LEU A 133 2.95 5.95 -11.26
CA LEU A 133 2.84 5.26 -9.97
C LEU A 133 3.21 3.77 -10.05
N ASP A 134 2.98 3.16 -11.21
CA ASP A 134 3.37 1.79 -11.54
C ASP A 134 4.74 1.76 -12.25
N THR A 135 5.76 2.34 -11.62
CA THR A 135 7.10 2.49 -12.19
C THR A 135 7.72 1.15 -12.60
N THR A 136 7.34 0.03 -11.95
CA THR A 136 7.89 -1.28 -12.27
C THR A 136 7.56 -1.76 -13.68
N HIS A 137 6.49 -1.25 -14.30
CA HIS A 137 6.08 -1.62 -15.66
C HIS A 137 6.59 -0.66 -16.75
N LEU A 138 7.62 0.14 -16.45
CA LEU A 138 8.26 0.99 -17.45
C LEU A 138 8.79 0.16 -18.64
N LYS A 139 8.75 0.77 -19.83
CA LYS A 139 9.04 0.13 -21.13
C LYS A 139 10.33 0.62 -21.77
N THR A 140 10.92 1.74 -21.34
CA THR A 140 12.23 2.18 -21.86
C THR A 140 13.24 1.05 -21.67
N GLN A 141 13.86 0.60 -22.75
CA GLN A 141 14.77 -0.55 -22.74
C GLN A 141 16.23 -0.08 -22.75
N ALA A 142 17.09 -0.88 -22.15
CA ALA A 142 18.54 -0.76 -22.23
C ALA A 142 19.11 -2.13 -22.62
N VAL A 143 19.61 -2.26 -23.85
CA VAL A 143 20.20 -3.51 -24.35
C VAL A 143 21.71 -3.40 -24.26
N ARG A 144 22.35 -4.37 -23.61
CA ARG A 144 23.82 -4.39 -23.49
C ARG A 144 24.47 -4.75 -24.82
N ASP A 145 25.43 -3.95 -25.25
CA ASP A 145 26.25 -4.13 -26.45
C ASP A 145 27.72 -3.89 -26.09
N GLY A 146 28.44 -4.97 -25.75
CA GLY A 146 29.84 -4.89 -25.32
C GLY A 146 30.05 -4.05 -24.04
N ASP A 147 30.72 -2.90 -24.21
CA ASP A 147 31.12 -1.95 -23.16
C ASP A 147 30.09 -0.84 -22.90
N HIS A 148 28.95 -0.85 -23.59
CA HIS A 148 27.88 0.11 -23.41
C HIS A 148 26.49 -0.55 -23.45
N TYR A 149 25.46 0.22 -23.12
CA TYR A 149 24.05 -0.10 -23.32
C TYR A 149 23.50 0.80 -24.41
N VAL A 150 22.55 0.29 -25.19
CA VAL A 150 21.77 1.06 -26.16
C VAL A 150 20.37 1.24 -25.59
N LEU A 151 20.03 2.50 -25.27
CA LEU A 151 18.75 2.87 -24.68
C LEU A 151 17.79 3.39 -25.75
N THR A 152 16.56 2.89 -25.72
CA THR A 152 15.46 3.34 -26.58
C THR A 152 14.16 3.38 -25.79
N GLY A 153 13.42 4.49 -25.89
CA GLY A 153 12.17 4.64 -25.16
C GLY A 153 11.67 6.08 -25.06
N ARG A 154 10.77 6.30 -24.10
CA ARG A 154 10.15 7.60 -23.88
C ARG A 154 9.95 7.86 -22.40
N LYS A 155 10.25 9.08 -21.98
CA LYS A 155 10.03 9.59 -20.62
C LYS A 155 9.13 10.81 -20.66
N ILE A 156 8.43 11.09 -19.57
CA ILE A 156 7.50 12.23 -19.48
C ILE A 156 7.54 12.85 -18.09
N TRP A 157 7.26 14.15 -18.01
CA TRP A 157 7.32 14.96 -16.78
C TRP A 157 8.73 15.12 -16.22
N ILE A 158 9.74 15.07 -17.10
CA ILE A 158 11.13 15.18 -16.68
C ILE A 158 11.48 16.65 -16.48
N SER A 159 11.68 17.03 -15.23
CA SER A 159 11.98 18.42 -14.86
C SER A 159 13.40 18.81 -15.28
N THR A 160 13.61 20.07 -15.66
CA THR A 160 14.94 20.67 -15.94
C THR A 160 15.65 20.13 -17.19
N ALA A 161 15.02 19.24 -17.96
CA ALA A 161 15.67 18.58 -19.09
C ALA A 161 16.03 19.53 -20.24
N GLN A 162 15.48 20.75 -20.33
CA GLN A 162 15.91 21.74 -21.31
C GLN A 162 17.36 22.22 -21.06
N VAL A 163 17.77 22.30 -19.79
CA VAL A 163 19.09 22.84 -19.40
C VAL A 163 20.04 21.81 -18.79
N ALA A 164 19.57 20.57 -18.59
CA ALA A 164 20.39 19.49 -18.05
C ALA A 164 21.48 19.04 -19.04
N SER A 165 22.68 18.79 -18.50
CA SER A 165 23.79 18.10 -19.16
C SER A 165 23.84 16.62 -18.79
N LYS A 166 23.30 16.25 -17.62
CA LYS A 166 23.30 14.88 -17.09
C LYS A 166 21.88 14.36 -16.90
N MET A 167 21.75 13.03 -16.96
CA MET A 167 20.48 12.35 -16.75
C MET A 167 20.66 11.14 -15.85
N LEU A 168 19.91 11.10 -14.75
CA LEU A 168 19.69 9.89 -13.97
C LEU A 168 18.47 9.18 -14.55
N ILE A 169 18.69 8.05 -15.24
CA ILE A 169 17.63 7.32 -15.96
C ILE A 169 17.52 5.88 -15.47
N ILE A 170 16.28 5.41 -15.34
CA ILE A 170 15.97 4.01 -15.11
C ILE A 170 15.35 3.39 -16.37
N ALA A 171 15.89 2.24 -16.77
CA ALA A 171 15.50 1.51 -17.96
C ALA A 171 15.47 0.00 -17.69
N ARG A 172 14.73 -0.73 -18.50
CA ARG A 172 14.56 -2.18 -18.39
C ARG A 172 15.67 -2.90 -19.16
N THR A 173 16.47 -3.69 -18.45
CA THR A 173 17.52 -4.55 -19.02
C THR A 173 17.09 -6.00 -19.12
N THR A 174 16.10 -6.43 -18.32
CA THR A 174 15.50 -7.77 -18.40
C THR A 174 14.01 -7.65 -18.70
N PRO A 175 13.49 -8.35 -19.74
CA PRO A 175 12.06 -8.36 -20.06
C PRO A 175 11.21 -8.66 -18.84
N PHE A 176 10.08 -7.97 -18.72
CA PHE A 176 9.24 -8.02 -17.52
C PHE A 176 8.75 -9.45 -17.23
N GLU A 177 8.42 -10.21 -18.29
CA GLU A 177 7.95 -11.59 -18.23
C GLU A 177 9.02 -12.58 -17.76
N GLN A 178 10.30 -12.17 -17.78
CA GLN A 178 11.44 -12.97 -17.33
C GLN A 178 11.87 -12.60 -15.91
N CYS A 179 11.23 -11.61 -15.29
CA CYS A 179 11.56 -11.15 -13.95
C CYS A 179 10.82 -11.97 -12.88
N ALA A 180 11.52 -12.39 -11.83
CA ALA A 180 10.90 -13.10 -10.70
C ALA A 180 9.98 -12.18 -9.90
N LYS A 181 10.32 -10.88 -9.80
CA LYS A 181 9.50 -9.85 -9.17
C LYS A 181 9.37 -8.64 -10.11
N PRO A 182 8.26 -7.87 -10.03
CA PRO A 182 8.09 -6.66 -10.85
C PRO A 182 9.22 -5.64 -10.71
N THR A 183 9.86 -5.59 -9.53
CA THR A 183 10.97 -4.69 -9.20
C THR A 183 12.30 -5.08 -9.84
N ASP A 184 12.43 -6.32 -10.33
CA ASP A 184 13.66 -6.84 -10.91
C ASP A 184 13.77 -6.43 -12.39
N GLY A 185 14.96 -6.57 -12.96
CA GLY A 185 15.20 -6.33 -14.39
C GLY A 185 15.24 -4.85 -14.79
N LEU A 186 15.23 -3.95 -13.82
CA LEU A 186 15.42 -2.51 -14.01
C LEU A 186 16.84 -2.11 -13.65
N THR A 187 17.45 -1.24 -14.43
CA THR A 187 18.83 -0.77 -14.21
C THR A 187 18.85 0.76 -14.18
N LEU A 188 19.63 1.31 -13.26
CA LEU A 188 19.78 2.75 -13.05
C LEU A 188 21.11 3.22 -13.65
N PHE A 189 21.10 4.33 -14.38
CA PHE A 189 22.26 4.93 -15.01
C PHE A 189 22.34 6.41 -14.69
N TYR A 190 23.54 6.94 -14.45
CA TYR A 190 23.79 8.38 -14.44
C TYR A 190 24.80 8.72 -15.55
N THR A 191 24.30 9.35 -16.62
CA THR A 191 25.01 9.48 -17.90
C THR A 191 24.81 10.88 -18.48
N ASP A 192 25.53 11.20 -19.55
CA ASP A 192 25.30 12.42 -20.34
C ASP A 192 23.93 12.41 -21.01
N LEU A 193 23.28 13.58 -21.05
CA LEU A 193 22.08 13.81 -21.84
C LEU A 193 22.47 14.25 -23.25
N ASP A 194 22.77 13.28 -24.11
CA ASP A 194 23.13 13.51 -25.50
C ASP A 194 21.93 13.98 -26.33
N ARG A 195 21.99 15.23 -26.81
CA ARG A 195 20.94 15.88 -27.60
C ARG A 195 20.81 15.34 -29.01
N GLU A 196 21.81 14.64 -29.53
CA GLU A 196 21.73 13.98 -30.84
C GLU A 196 20.88 12.70 -30.78
N ARG A 197 20.72 12.13 -29.57
CA ARG A 197 20.00 10.87 -29.32
C ARG A 197 18.74 11.04 -28.48
N VAL A 198 18.61 12.16 -27.79
CA VAL A 198 17.46 12.46 -26.92
C VAL A 198 16.81 13.76 -27.34
N GLU A 199 15.66 13.65 -27.99
CA GLU A 199 14.81 14.80 -28.27
C GLU A 199 14.06 15.20 -26.99
N VAL A 200 14.17 16.47 -26.61
CA VAL A 200 13.55 17.03 -25.39
C VAL A 200 12.45 18.02 -25.79
N ARG A 201 11.20 17.71 -25.47
CA ARG A 201 10.04 18.57 -25.75
C ARG A 201 9.43 19.09 -24.47
N GLU A 202 9.41 20.41 -24.29
CA GLU A 202 8.76 21.05 -23.14
C GLU A 202 7.23 20.85 -23.17
N ILE A 203 6.65 20.66 -21.97
CA ILE A 203 5.22 20.55 -21.73
C ILE A 203 4.74 21.85 -21.07
N GLU A 204 3.78 22.52 -21.70
CA GLU A 204 3.07 23.65 -21.09
C GLU A 204 2.22 23.17 -19.91
N LYS A 205 2.34 23.86 -18.77
CA LYS A 205 1.85 23.39 -17.48
C LYS A 205 1.25 24.51 -16.64
N MET A 206 0.43 24.13 -15.66
CA MET A 206 -0.35 25.05 -14.82
C MET A 206 0.50 26.04 -14.02
N GLY A 207 1.61 25.60 -13.44
CA GLY A 207 2.46 26.42 -12.59
C GLY A 207 3.92 26.00 -12.66
N ARG A 208 4.78 26.67 -11.90
CA ARG A 208 6.22 26.41 -11.88
C ARG A 208 6.85 26.62 -13.26
N LYS A 209 6.50 27.72 -13.95
CA LYS A 209 6.93 27.96 -15.33
C LYS A 209 8.45 28.15 -15.46
N ALA A 210 9.11 28.65 -14.41
CA ALA A 210 10.56 28.84 -14.36
C ALA A 210 11.36 27.54 -14.53
N VAL A 211 10.81 26.39 -14.14
CA VAL A 211 11.46 25.08 -14.28
C VAL A 211 10.66 24.25 -15.25
N ASP A 212 11.22 23.95 -16.42
CA ASP A 212 10.61 23.17 -17.49
C ASP A 212 10.25 21.75 -17.04
N SER A 213 9.23 21.16 -17.67
CA SER A 213 8.86 19.74 -17.54
C SER A 213 8.72 19.17 -18.94
N ASN A 214 9.32 18.01 -19.21
CA ASN A 214 9.53 17.58 -20.60
C ASN A 214 9.11 16.15 -20.87
N MET A 215 8.82 15.90 -22.15
CA MET A 215 8.92 14.58 -22.75
C MET A 215 10.33 14.38 -23.27
N LEU A 216 10.89 13.19 -23.07
CA LEU A 216 12.13 12.75 -23.69
C LEU A 216 11.81 11.62 -24.67
N PHE A 217 12.29 11.73 -25.91
CA PHE A 217 12.26 10.66 -26.90
C PHE A 217 13.69 10.19 -27.11
N ILE A 218 13.97 8.97 -26.68
CA ILE A 218 15.32 8.42 -26.63
C ILE A 218 15.45 7.41 -27.77
N ASP A 219 16.36 7.67 -28.69
CA ASP A 219 16.63 6.82 -29.85
C ASP A 219 18.09 6.37 -29.88
N ASN A 220 18.30 5.10 -29.52
CA ASN A 220 19.61 4.44 -29.56
C ASN A 220 20.72 5.22 -28.83
N LEU A 221 20.40 5.76 -27.64
CA LEU A 221 21.37 6.44 -26.78
C LEU A 221 22.40 5.43 -26.25
N ARG A 222 23.68 5.67 -26.52
CA ARG A 222 24.78 4.82 -26.04
C ARG A 222 25.20 5.26 -24.64
N VAL A 223 25.04 4.39 -23.66
CA VAL A 223 25.38 4.64 -22.25
C VAL A 223 26.50 3.69 -21.83
N PRO A 224 27.69 4.19 -21.44
CA PRO A 224 28.79 3.32 -21.02
C PRO A 224 28.42 2.42 -19.83
N VAL A 225 28.99 1.22 -19.76
CA VAL A 225 28.72 0.30 -18.62
C VAL A 225 29.19 0.92 -17.30
N GLU A 226 30.25 1.73 -17.31
CA GLU A 226 30.74 2.45 -16.14
C GLU A 226 29.81 3.57 -15.63
N ASP A 227 28.76 3.92 -16.37
CA ASP A 227 27.72 4.87 -15.95
C ASP A 227 26.55 4.17 -15.23
N ARG A 228 26.57 2.82 -15.17
CA ARG A 228 25.60 2.02 -14.43
C ARG A 228 25.80 2.16 -12.93
N ILE A 229 24.73 2.52 -12.21
CA ILE A 229 24.76 2.64 -10.75
C ILE A 229 24.38 1.30 -10.13
N GLY A 230 25.34 0.68 -9.44
CA GLY A 230 25.21 -0.63 -8.83
C GLY A 230 25.08 -1.77 -9.84
N ASP A 231 24.32 -2.80 -9.44
CA ASP A 231 24.15 -4.04 -10.21
C ASP A 231 23.07 -3.89 -11.29
N GLU A 232 23.27 -4.58 -12.42
CA GLU A 232 22.26 -4.70 -13.47
C GLU A 232 21.01 -5.40 -12.93
N GLY A 233 19.82 -4.90 -13.29
CA GLY A 233 18.54 -5.46 -12.86
C GLY A 233 18.12 -5.08 -11.44
N ALA A 234 18.98 -4.40 -10.67
CA ALA A 234 18.70 -3.96 -9.29
C ALA A 234 18.40 -2.45 -9.15
N GLY A 235 18.28 -1.73 -10.27
CA GLY A 235 18.10 -0.27 -10.35
C GLY A 235 16.93 0.28 -9.56
N PHE A 236 15.79 -0.44 -9.51
CA PHE A 236 14.63 0.00 -8.72
C PHE A 236 14.96 0.06 -7.22
N ARG A 237 15.74 -0.88 -6.70
CA ARG A 237 16.18 -0.89 -5.30
C ARG A 237 16.98 0.36 -4.97
N TYR A 238 17.90 0.75 -5.85
CA TYR A 238 18.72 1.95 -5.65
C TYR A 238 17.88 3.23 -5.73
N LEU A 239 16.92 3.26 -6.67
CA LEU A 239 16.00 4.38 -6.84
C LEU A 239 15.22 4.72 -5.55
N LEU A 240 14.80 3.71 -4.79
CA LEU A 240 14.03 3.89 -3.55
C LEU A 240 14.75 4.76 -2.50
N HIS A 241 16.09 4.80 -2.51
CA HIS A 241 16.86 5.65 -1.59
C HIS A 241 16.73 7.14 -1.90
N GLY A 242 16.30 7.52 -3.11
CA GLY A 242 15.96 8.90 -3.45
C GLY A 242 14.52 9.30 -3.05
N LEU A 243 13.60 8.34 -2.90
CA LEU A 243 12.17 8.65 -2.82
C LEU A 243 11.70 9.20 -1.47
N ASN A 244 12.22 8.70 -0.35
CA ASN A 244 11.88 9.26 0.97
C ASN A 244 12.45 10.68 1.14
N PRO A 245 13.72 10.95 0.81
CA PRO A 245 14.24 12.31 0.71
C PRO A 245 13.40 13.22 -0.16
N GLU A 246 13.02 12.78 -1.36
CA GLU A 246 12.17 13.57 -2.26
C GLU A 246 10.85 13.97 -1.60
N ARG A 247 10.17 13.03 -0.93
CA ARG A 247 8.91 13.31 -0.22
C ARG A 247 9.10 14.33 0.91
N ILE A 248 10.18 14.22 1.67
CA ILE A 248 10.49 15.14 2.78
C ILE A 248 10.76 16.55 2.25
N LEU A 249 11.59 16.69 1.21
CA LEU A 249 11.91 17.98 0.61
C LEU A 249 10.69 18.63 -0.02
N ILE A 250 9.94 17.92 -0.86
CA ILE A 250 8.70 18.45 -1.47
C ILE A 250 7.68 18.86 -0.40
N ALA A 251 7.61 18.13 0.73
CA ALA A 251 6.75 18.53 1.85
C ALA A 251 7.23 19.84 2.48
N ALA A 252 8.54 20.00 2.72
CA ALA A 252 9.12 21.23 3.25
C ALA A 252 8.89 22.43 2.32
N GLU A 253 9.06 22.23 1.01
CA GLU A 253 8.77 23.24 -0.02
C GLU A 253 7.29 23.65 -0.01
N ALA A 254 6.37 22.70 0.16
CA ALA A 254 4.94 22.98 0.27
C ALA A 254 4.62 23.82 1.52
N ILE A 255 5.24 23.52 2.66
CA ILE A 255 5.12 24.34 3.88
C ILE A 255 5.57 25.78 3.59
N GLY A 256 6.75 25.96 2.99
CA GLY A 256 7.26 27.29 2.64
C GLY A 256 6.31 28.07 1.73
N LEU A 257 5.77 27.41 0.70
CA LEU A 257 4.82 28.02 -0.23
C LEU A 257 3.53 28.47 0.48
N GLY A 258 3.00 27.62 1.37
CA GLY A 258 1.84 27.95 2.19
C GLY A 258 2.10 29.11 3.14
N GLN A 259 3.28 29.16 3.77
CA GLN A 259 3.71 30.26 4.63
C GLN A 259 3.84 31.58 3.85
N ALA A 260 4.39 31.55 2.63
CA ALA A 260 4.47 32.72 1.76
C ALA A 260 3.06 33.25 1.40
N ALA A 261 2.15 32.36 1.02
CA ALA A 261 0.76 32.71 0.71
C ALA A 261 0.04 33.31 1.94
N LEU A 262 0.17 32.67 3.09
CA LEU A 262 -0.44 33.12 4.35
C LEU A 262 0.12 34.49 4.77
N LYS A 263 1.44 34.69 4.70
CA LYS A 263 2.09 35.97 5.03
C LYS A 263 1.51 37.11 4.19
N ARG A 264 1.34 36.92 2.87
CA ARG A 264 0.72 37.92 1.99
C ARG A 264 -0.74 38.18 2.33
N ALA A 265 -1.52 37.12 2.56
CA ALA A 265 -2.92 37.23 2.91
C ALA A 265 -3.12 38.00 4.22
N THR A 266 -2.33 37.69 5.24
CA THR A 266 -2.35 38.38 6.52
C THR A 266 -1.93 39.83 6.39
N GLN A 267 -0.89 40.13 5.60
CA GLN A 267 -0.47 41.52 5.38
C GLN A 267 -1.57 42.33 4.69
N TYR A 268 -2.12 41.79 3.59
CA TYR A 268 -3.23 42.43 2.88
C TYR A 268 -4.46 42.63 3.78
N ALA A 269 -4.76 41.65 4.65
CA ALA A 269 -5.87 41.75 5.59
C ALA A 269 -5.70 42.87 6.63
N LYS A 270 -4.45 43.19 7.02
CA LYS A 270 -4.14 44.30 7.94
C LYS A 270 -4.28 45.67 7.27
N GLU A 271 -4.03 45.75 5.97
CA GLU A 271 -3.98 47.01 5.22
C GLU A 271 -5.30 47.35 4.52
N ARG A 272 -5.96 46.35 3.92
CA ARG A 272 -7.16 46.58 3.10
C ARG A 272 -8.33 47.00 3.97
N VAL A 273 -8.88 48.18 3.69
CA VAL A 273 -10.05 48.73 4.39
C VAL A 273 -11.33 48.53 3.56
N VAL A 274 -12.34 47.90 4.16
CA VAL A 274 -13.70 47.79 3.62
C VAL A 274 -14.68 48.00 4.77
N PHE A 275 -15.79 48.69 4.52
CA PHE A 275 -16.75 49.08 5.57
C PHE A 275 -16.10 49.87 6.73
N GLY A 276 -15.12 50.73 6.41
CA GLY A 276 -14.51 51.67 7.36
C GLY A 276 -13.43 51.11 8.30
N ARG A 277 -13.04 49.84 8.16
CA ARG A 277 -11.93 49.25 8.95
C ARG A 277 -11.15 48.18 8.18
N PRO A 278 -9.91 47.82 8.61
CA PRO A 278 -9.17 46.70 8.05
C PRO A 278 -9.97 45.39 8.01
N ILE A 279 -9.92 44.67 6.89
CA ILE A 279 -10.69 43.42 6.71
C ILE A 279 -10.26 42.32 7.68
N GLY A 280 -9.02 42.36 8.18
CA GLY A 280 -8.49 41.45 9.19
C GLY A 280 -9.16 41.56 10.56
N GLN A 281 -10.06 42.51 10.77
CA GLN A 281 -10.93 42.58 11.96
C GLN A 281 -12.22 41.74 11.81
N ASN A 282 -12.50 41.21 10.63
CA ASN A 282 -13.69 40.40 10.39
C ASN A 282 -13.39 38.92 10.62
N GLN A 283 -14.20 38.25 11.45
CA GLN A 283 -14.03 36.82 11.77
C GLN A 283 -14.04 35.92 10.53
N GLY A 284 -14.79 36.29 9.49
CA GLY A 284 -14.80 35.58 8.20
C GLY A 284 -13.46 35.59 7.46
N ILE A 285 -12.55 36.51 7.81
CA ILE A 285 -11.16 36.54 7.32
C ILE A 285 -10.21 35.94 8.36
N GLN A 286 -10.38 36.24 9.65
CA GLN A 286 -9.50 35.75 10.72
C GLN A 286 -9.52 34.23 10.85
N HIS A 287 -10.70 33.60 10.88
CA HIS A 287 -10.79 32.17 11.16
C HIS A 287 -10.13 31.31 10.07
N PRO A 288 -10.35 31.53 8.76
CA PRO A 288 -9.65 30.78 7.72
C PRO A 288 -8.13 30.96 7.76
N LEU A 289 -7.63 32.19 8.00
CA LEU A 289 -6.19 32.44 8.13
C LEU A 289 -5.59 31.72 9.34
N ALA A 290 -6.29 31.72 10.49
CA ALA A 290 -5.86 30.99 11.68
C ALA A 290 -5.86 29.47 11.47
N GLN A 291 -6.87 28.95 10.77
CA GLN A 291 -6.93 27.53 10.43
C GLN A 291 -5.78 27.11 9.51
N ALA A 292 -5.49 27.92 8.49
CA ALA A 292 -4.37 27.70 7.58
C ALA A 292 -3.03 27.69 8.35
N TRP A 293 -2.83 28.63 9.27
CA TRP A 293 -1.64 28.65 10.13
C TRP A 293 -1.50 27.35 10.95
N MET A 294 -2.55 26.96 11.67
CA MET A 294 -2.52 25.73 12.51
C MET A 294 -2.22 24.47 11.68
N GLN A 295 -2.78 24.38 10.47
CA GLN A 295 -2.54 23.26 9.56
C GLN A 295 -1.11 23.21 9.05
N LEU A 296 -0.53 24.36 8.69
CA LEU A 296 0.87 24.47 8.26
C LEU A 296 1.81 24.07 9.40
N GLU A 297 1.59 24.57 10.61
CA GLU A 297 2.43 24.22 11.76
C GLU A 297 2.35 22.72 12.11
N ALA A 298 1.14 22.14 12.10
CA ALA A 298 0.96 20.71 12.34
C ALA A 298 1.66 19.85 11.27
N ALA A 299 1.56 20.24 10.00
CA ALA A 299 2.24 19.55 8.91
C ALA A 299 3.76 19.71 9.00
N ASN A 300 4.24 20.91 9.35
CA ASN A 300 5.66 21.21 9.52
C ASN A 300 6.32 20.31 10.58
N LEU A 301 5.65 20.06 11.70
CA LEU A 301 6.14 19.12 12.71
C LEU A 301 6.35 17.71 12.15
N MET A 302 5.45 17.23 11.28
CA MET A 302 5.59 15.92 10.65
C MET A 302 6.74 15.89 9.63
N VAL A 303 6.96 16.98 8.87
CA VAL A 303 8.10 17.12 7.95
C VAL A 303 9.43 16.98 8.70
N PHE A 304 9.61 17.76 9.76
CA PHE A 304 10.86 17.74 10.54
C PHE A 304 11.03 16.45 11.34
N LYS A 305 9.94 15.80 11.78
CA LYS A 305 10.02 14.44 12.33
C LYS A 305 10.55 13.45 11.28
N ALA A 306 10.02 13.49 10.05
CA ALA A 306 10.46 12.59 8.99
C ALA A 306 11.94 12.81 8.64
N ALA A 307 12.38 14.07 8.57
CA ALA A 307 13.78 14.43 8.33
C ALA A 307 14.71 13.94 9.44
N ALA A 308 14.37 14.18 10.71
CA ALA A 308 15.17 13.73 11.84
C ALA A 308 15.29 12.20 11.93
N LEU A 309 14.22 11.46 11.63
CA LEU A 309 14.26 9.99 11.55
C LEU A 309 15.17 9.53 10.41
N TYR A 310 15.11 10.18 9.26
CA TYR A 310 15.98 9.88 8.12
C TYR A 310 17.46 10.07 8.49
N ASP A 311 17.80 11.20 9.11
CA ASP A 311 19.17 11.53 9.53
C ASP A 311 19.69 10.56 10.60
N ALA A 312 18.81 10.06 11.46
CA ALA A 312 19.12 9.03 12.44
C ALA A 312 19.23 7.60 11.84
N GLY A 313 19.07 7.43 10.52
CA GLY A 313 19.07 6.12 9.87
C GLY A 313 17.88 5.24 10.26
N GLN A 314 16.82 5.82 10.83
CA GLN A 314 15.63 5.11 11.27
C GLN A 314 14.60 4.99 10.13
N PRO A 315 13.74 3.96 10.13
CA PRO A 315 12.65 3.86 9.18
C PRO A 315 11.73 5.09 9.28
N CYS A 316 11.61 5.84 8.18
CA CYS A 316 10.81 7.09 8.13
C CYS A 316 9.71 7.05 7.06
N GLY A 317 9.42 5.87 6.50
CA GLY A 317 8.51 5.75 5.35
C GLY A 317 7.08 6.22 5.64
N ALA A 318 6.56 5.93 6.84
CA ALA A 318 5.24 6.39 7.28
C ALA A 318 5.21 7.92 7.45
N GLU A 319 6.19 8.46 8.16
CA GLU A 319 6.33 9.88 8.42
C GLU A 319 6.54 10.69 7.15
N ALA A 320 7.39 10.23 6.23
CA ALA A 320 7.64 10.92 4.96
C ALA A 320 6.37 10.98 4.08
N ASN A 321 5.60 9.90 4.02
CA ASN A 321 4.31 9.88 3.31
C ASN A 321 3.29 10.80 3.99
N ALA A 322 3.13 10.72 5.32
CA ALA A 322 2.23 11.57 6.08
C ALA A 322 2.61 13.06 5.97
N ALA A 323 3.90 13.40 6.10
CA ALA A 323 4.45 14.74 5.93
C ALA A 323 4.06 15.32 4.57
N LYS A 324 4.33 14.59 3.49
CA LYS A 324 4.00 15.02 2.12
C LYS A 324 2.51 15.26 1.96
N TYR A 325 1.66 14.34 2.42
CA TYR A 325 0.21 14.50 2.35
C TYR A 325 -0.28 15.74 3.12
N LEU A 326 0.10 15.85 4.40
CA LEU A 326 -0.34 16.93 5.28
C LEU A 326 0.14 18.29 4.78
N ALA A 327 1.41 18.39 4.37
CA ALA A 327 1.98 19.63 3.87
C ALA A 327 1.32 20.08 2.56
N ALA A 328 1.06 19.15 1.63
CA ALA A 328 0.41 19.47 0.36
C ALA A 328 -1.03 19.99 0.55
N GLU A 329 -1.81 19.35 1.44
CA GLU A 329 -3.17 19.80 1.75
C GLU A 329 -3.17 21.14 2.51
N ALA A 330 -2.28 21.33 3.48
CA ALA A 330 -2.14 22.59 4.22
C ALA A 330 -1.70 23.75 3.31
N ALA A 331 -0.75 23.51 2.41
CA ALA A 331 -0.30 24.50 1.43
C ALA A 331 -1.42 24.90 0.47
N PHE A 332 -2.19 23.93 -0.04
CA PHE A 332 -3.34 24.20 -0.90
C PHE A 332 -4.42 25.03 -0.19
N GLN A 333 -4.78 24.66 1.03
CA GLN A 333 -5.75 25.42 1.83
C GLN A 333 -5.26 26.85 2.10
N SER A 334 -3.97 27.02 2.38
CA SER A 334 -3.35 28.33 2.61
C SER A 334 -3.37 29.19 1.36
N CYS A 335 -3.01 28.63 0.20
CA CYS A 335 -3.02 29.35 -1.07
C CYS A 335 -4.45 29.74 -1.50
N GLN A 336 -5.42 28.84 -1.34
CA GLN A 336 -6.83 29.14 -1.62
C GLN A 336 -7.35 30.24 -0.68
N THR A 337 -7.04 30.14 0.61
CA THR A 337 -7.43 31.14 1.61
C THR A 337 -6.81 32.50 1.30
N ALA A 338 -5.56 32.53 0.82
CA ALA A 338 -4.89 33.76 0.41
C ALA A 338 -5.62 34.44 -0.75
N ILE A 339 -5.97 33.70 -1.80
CA ILE A 339 -6.74 34.25 -2.93
C ILE A 339 -8.09 34.80 -2.44
N ALA A 340 -8.82 34.04 -1.62
CA ALA A 340 -10.11 34.48 -1.10
C ALA A 340 -9.99 35.75 -0.23
N THR A 341 -8.93 35.87 0.56
CA THR A 341 -8.66 37.03 1.41
C THR A 341 -8.36 38.29 0.59
N LEU A 342 -7.62 38.15 -0.51
CA LEU A 342 -7.30 39.26 -1.41
C LEU A 342 -8.48 39.65 -2.34
N GLY A 343 -9.46 38.76 -2.50
CA GLY A 343 -10.61 38.97 -3.38
C GLY A 343 -10.18 39.13 -4.84
N GLY A 344 -10.66 40.16 -5.53
CA GLY A 344 -10.29 40.40 -6.93
C GLY A 344 -8.77 40.55 -7.15
N MET A 345 -8.04 41.10 -6.17
CA MET A 345 -6.58 41.23 -6.24
C MET A 345 -5.89 39.86 -6.14
N GLY A 346 -6.53 38.88 -5.48
CA GLY A 346 -6.02 37.52 -5.40
C GLY A 346 -6.05 36.78 -6.74
N TYR A 347 -6.77 37.30 -7.74
CA TYR A 347 -6.81 36.76 -9.09
C TYR A 347 -5.81 37.44 -10.04
N ALA A 348 -5.21 38.57 -9.62
CA ALA A 348 -4.24 39.31 -10.41
C ALA A 348 -2.82 38.78 -10.16
N LYS A 349 -2.05 38.62 -11.25
CA LYS A 349 -0.70 38.03 -11.21
C LYS A 349 0.28 38.84 -10.35
N GLU A 350 0.14 40.17 -10.32
CA GLU A 350 0.99 41.09 -9.56
C GLU A 350 0.98 40.83 -8.04
N TYR A 351 -0.02 40.13 -7.51
CA TYR A 351 -0.10 39.78 -6.08
C TYR A 351 0.49 38.40 -5.76
N HIS A 352 0.90 37.62 -6.77
CA HIS A 352 1.53 36.29 -6.71
C HIS A 352 0.75 35.15 -6.04
N VAL A 353 -0.27 35.43 -5.22
CA VAL A 353 -1.02 34.36 -4.53
C VAL A 353 -1.70 33.40 -5.50
N GLU A 354 -2.06 33.87 -6.71
CA GLU A 354 -2.56 33.03 -7.79
C GLU A 354 -1.49 32.04 -8.30
N ARG A 355 -0.22 32.49 -8.42
CA ARG A 355 0.91 31.63 -8.77
C ARG A 355 1.12 30.56 -7.71
N TYR A 356 1.07 30.93 -6.43
CA TYR A 356 1.23 29.96 -5.35
C TYR A 356 0.14 28.88 -5.38
N LEU A 357 -1.12 29.25 -5.68
CA LEU A 357 -2.17 28.25 -5.88
C LEU A 357 -1.87 27.34 -7.08
N ARG A 358 -1.38 27.88 -8.20
CA ARG A 358 -0.99 27.05 -9.36
C ARG A 358 0.15 26.10 -9.04
N GLU A 359 1.17 26.58 -8.33
CA GLU A 359 2.34 25.79 -7.94
C GLU A 359 2.00 24.72 -6.91
N CYS A 360 1.15 25.00 -5.91
CA CYS A 360 0.82 24.07 -4.83
C CYS A 360 0.11 22.78 -5.30
N MET A 361 -0.36 22.74 -6.55
CA MET A 361 -0.88 21.53 -7.15
C MET A 361 0.19 20.44 -7.35
N ILE A 362 1.47 20.82 -7.53
CA ILE A 362 2.55 19.84 -7.74
C ILE A 362 2.75 18.92 -6.52
N PRO A 363 2.90 19.42 -5.28
CA PRO A 363 2.97 18.57 -4.09
C PRO A 363 1.73 17.70 -3.88
N ARG A 364 0.58 18.01 -4.49
CA ARG A 364 -0.61 17.15 -4.45
C ARG A 364 -0.59 16.03 -5.51
N LEU A 365 0.29 16.09 -6.49
CA LEU A 365 0.36 15.11 -7.58
C LEU A 365 1.62 14.24 -7.50
N ALA A 366 2.78 14.86 -7.26
CA ALA A 366 4.09 14.23 -7.31
C ALA A 366 4.79 14.27 -5.94
N PRO A 367 5.74 13.35 -5.66
CA PRO A 367 6.11 12.19 -6.48
C PRO A 367 5.11 11.01 -6.37
N VAL A 368 4.15 11.10 -5.46
CA VAL A 368 3.12 10.08 -5.23
C VAL A 368 1.78 10.75 -4.98
N SER A 369 0.68 10.20 -5.48
CA SER A 369 -0.65 10.81 -5.29
C SER A 369 -1.12 10.68 -3.83
N PRO A 370 -2.02 11.57 -3.37
CA PRO A 370 -2.60 11.48 -2.02
C PRO A 370 -3.31 10.15 -1.81
N GLN A 371 -3.95 9.59 -2.85
CA GLN A 371 -4.62 8.29 -2.76
C GLN A 371 -3.62 7.17 -2.48
N MET A 372 -2.47 7.15 -3.16
CA MET A 372 -1.44 6.14 -2.91
C MET A 372 -0.79 6.29 -1.54
N ILE A 373 -0.63 7.52 -1.04
CA ILE A 373 -0.21 7.77 0.34
C ILE A 373 -1.24 7.20 1.32
N LEU A 374 -2.53 7.49 1.13
CA LEU A 374 -3.60 6.98 1.99
C LEU A 374 -3.64 5.45 1.97
N CYS A 375 -3.49 4.81 0.80
CA CYS A 375 -3.34 3.36 0.68
C CYS A 375 -2.14 2.86 1.49
N PHE A 376 -0.97 3.49 1.34
CA PHE A 376 0.22 3.10 2.10
C PHE A 376 0.01 3.21 3.61
N ILE A 377 -0.55 4.32 4.10
CA ILE A 377 -0.83 4.50 5.53
C ILE A 377 -1.85 3.46 6.01
N ALA A 378 -2.93 3.25 5.27
CA ALA A 378 -3.95 2.26 5.63
C ALA A 378 -3.38 0.83 5.69
N GLU A 379 -2.56 0.44 4.72
CA GLU A 379 -2.07 -0.94 4.60
C GLU A 379 -0.82 -1.21 5.44
N LYS A 380 0.11 -0.26 5.52
CA LYS A 380 1.45 -0.47 6.12
C LYS A 380 1.59 0.11 7.52
N VAL A 381 0.76 1.09 7.90
CA VAL A 381 0.82 1.73 9.22
C VAL A 381 -0.33 1.27 10.09
N LEU A 382 -1.56 1.38 9.57
CA LEU A 382 -2.75 1.00 10.34
C LEU A 382 -3.02 -0.51 10.26
N GLY A 383 -2.72 -1.11 9.11
CA GLY A 383 -3.13 -2.47 8.78
C GLY A 383 -4.67 -2.61 8.73
N PRO A 384 -5.22 -3.62 8.05
CA PRO A 384 -6.49 -4.16 8.52
C PRO A 384 -6.27 -4.68 9.95
N ALA A 385 -7.25 -4.50 10.85
CA ALA A 385 -7.17 -4.98 12.24
C ALA A 385 -6.58 -6.41 12.30
N GLU A 386 -5.34 -6.49 12.77
CA GLU A 386 -4.41 -7.58 12.47
C GLU A 386 -4.52 -8.76 13.45
N VAL A 387 -5.70 -8.98 14.03
CA VAL A 387 -5.89 -9.97 15.12
C VAL A 387 -6.63 -11.26 14.69
N VAL A 388 -7.24 -11.38 13.50
CA VAL A 388 -8.01 -12.62 13.19
C VAL A 388 -7.77 -13.27 11.82
N LEU A 389 -7.10 -12.62 10.85
CA LEU A 389 -7.16 -13.11 9.45
C LEU A 389 -5.82 -13.54 8.82
N LYS A 390 -4.73 -13.61 9.58
CA LYS A 390 -3.38 -13.80 9.02
C LYS A 390 -2.95 -15.24 8.74
N SER A 391 -3.67 -16.28 9.18
CA SER A 391 -3.15 -17.65 9.06
C SER A 391 -3.63 -18.49 7.88
N LEU A 392 -4.54 -18.04 6.99
CA LEU A 392 -5.07 -18.93 5.94
C LEU A 392 -5.33 -18.32 4.54
N ARG A 393 -4.81 -17.14 4.20
CA ARG A 393 -5.12 -16.49 2.90
C ARG A 393 -3.92 -16.46 1.95
N THR A 394 -3.54 -17.63 1.45
CA THR A 394 -2.79 -17.79 0.20
C THR A 394 -3.69 -18.42 -0.86
N ALA A 395 -4.51 -17.59 -1.52
CA ALA A 395 -5.05 -17.81 -2.86
C ALA A 395 -5.54 -16.47 -3.42
N MET A 396 -5.35 -16.24 -4.72
CA MET A 396 -5.80 -15.03 -5.44
C MET A 396 -7.32 -14.84 -5.32
N ASP A 397 -7.77 -13.95 -4.46
CA ASP A 397 -9.19 -13.56 -4.43
C ASP A 397 -9.57 -12.81 -5.73
N VAL A 398 -10.42 -13.43 -6.55
CA VAL A 398 -11.08 -12.75 -7.66
C VAL A 398 -12.10 -11.79 -7.07
N LYS A 399 -11.73 -10.50 -6.96
CA LYS A 399 -12.52 -9.44 -6.30
C LYS A 399 -14.00 -9.41 -6.72
N LEU A 400 -14.33 -9.78 -7.96
CA LEU A 400 -15.72 -9.84 -8.43
C LEU A 400 -16.52 -10.99 -7.79
N VAL A 401 -15.87 -12.15 -7.58
CA VAL A 401 -16.48 -13.32 -6.95
C VAL A 401 -16.74 -13.02 -5.47
N ALA A 402 -15.72 -12.54 -4.75
CA ALA A 402 -15.84 -12.16 -3.34
C ALA A 402 -17.01 -11.18 -3.11
N ARG A 403 -17.07 -10.09 -3.89
CA ARG A 403 -18.15 -9.09 -3.80
C ARG A 403 -19.55 -9.65 -4.07
N THR A 404 -19.65 -10.67 -4.93
CA THR A 404 -20.93 -11.30 -5.24
C THR A 404 -21.41 -12.15 -4.06
N LEU A 405 -20.50 -12.87 -3.41
CA LEU A 405 -20.80 -13.66 -2.21
C LEU A 405 -21.13 -12.76 -1.02
N ASP A 406 -20.31 -11.73 -0.77
CA ASP A 406 -20.54 -10.73 0.29
C ASP A 406 -21.92 -10.10 0.18
N LEU A 407 -22.40 -9.85 -1.05
CA LEU A 407 -23.73 -9.30 -1.30
C LEU A 407 -24.85 -10.23 -0.83
N PHE A 408 -24.73 -11.54 -1.04
CA PHE A 408 -25.76 -12.49 -0.59
C PHE A 408 -25.71 -12.72 0.91
N GLU A 409 -24.50 -12.77 1.50
CA GLU A 409 -24.32 -12.80 2.95
C GLU A 409 -24.91 -11.56 3.62
N LEU A 410 -24.71 -10.39 3.02
CA LEU A 410 -25.30 -9.14 3.49
C LEU A 410 -26.84 -9.20 3.48
N PHE A 411 -27.46 -9.77 2.44
CA PHE A 411 -28.92 -9.93 2.44
C PHE A 411 -29.40 -10.92 3.50
N ALA A 412 -28.65 -12.00 3.76
CA ALA A 412 -28.97 -12.95 4.82
C ALA A 412 -28.89 -12.31 6.22
N ALA A 413 -27.93 -11.40 6.43
CA ALA A 413 -27.76 -10.66 7.67
C ALA A 413 -28.84 -9.58 7.87
N GLU A 414 -29.11 -8.79 6.84
CA GLU A 414 -29.99 -7.61 6.93
C GLU A 414 -31.49 -7.97 6.86
N GLN A 415 -31.85 -9.10 6.24
CA GLN A 415 -33.22 -9.63 6.14
C GLN A 415 -34.26 -8.61 5.63
N ARG A 416 -33.83 -7.63 4.83
CA ARG A 416 -34.67 -6.56 4.28
C ARG A 416 -34.16 -6.10 2.91
N PRO A 417 -35.00 -5.46 2.10
CA PRO A 417 -34.55 -4.81 0.87
C PRO A 417 -33.53 -3.70 1.15
N LEU A 418 -32.46 -3.67 0.37
CA LEU A 418 -31.37 -2.70 0.53
C LEU A 418 -31.28 -1.76 -0.68
N PRO A 419 -31.42 -0.43 -0.50
CA PRO A 419 -31.13 0.56 -1.54
C PRO A 419 -29.69 0.44 -2.02
N LEU A 420 -29.43 0.84 -3.27
CA LEU A 420 -28.10 0.75 -3.87
C LEU A 420 -27.03 1.51 -3.06
N THR A 421 -27.38 2.65 -2.50
CA THR A 421 -26.50 3.45 -1.64
C THR A 421 -26.12 2.74 -0.36
N GLU A 422 -27.06 1.97 0.19
CA GLU A 422 -26.84 1.20 1.40
C GLU A 422 -26.05 -0.07 1.11
N LEU A 423 -26.35 -0.76 0.01
CA LEU A 423 -25.53 -1.87 -0.48
C LEU A 423 -24.08 -1.45 -0.70
N ALA A 424 -23.83 -0.34 -1.39
CA ALA A 424 -22.47 0.15 -1.63
C ALA A 424 -21.74 0.50 -0.33
N ARG A 425 -22.44 1.11 0.63
CA ARG A 425 -21.89 1.46 1.94
C ARG A 425 -21.56 0.22 2.76
N LEU A 426 -22.48 -0.73 2.86
CA LEU A 426 -22.34 -1.95 3.68
C LEU A 426 -21.32 -2.91 3.08
N LEU A 427 -21.26 -3.01 1.74
CA LEU A 427 -20.23 -3.78 1.03
C LEU A 427 -18.88 -3.04 0.92
N ASN A 428 -18.82 -1.77 1.35
CA ASN A 428 -17.65 -0.90 1.24
C ASN A 428 -17.05 -0.84 -0.18
N VAL A 429 -17.92 -0.66 -1.19
CA VAL A 429 -17.53 -0.57 -2.60
C VAL A 429 -18.06 0.71 -3.26
N PRO A 430 -17.40 1.22 -4.33
CA PRO A 430 -17.90 2.37 -5.07
C PRO A 430 -19.32 2.14 -5.61
N MET A 431 -20.14 3.19 -5.59
CA MET A 431 -21.52 3.18 -6.10
C MET A 431 -21.62 2.63 -7.53
N SER A 432 -20.68 2.99 -8.40
CA SER A 432 -20.63 2.51 -9.80
C SER A 432 -20.39 1.00 -9.89
N SER A 433 -19.54 0.45 -9.03
CA SER A 433 -19.26 -0.99 -8.97
C SER A 433 -20.46 -1.76 -8.40
N CYS A 434 -21.09 -1.23 -7.35
CA CYS A 434 -22.31 -1.82 -6.79
C CYS A 434 -23.47 -1.81 -7.80
N LEU A 435 -23.58 -0.73 -8.60
CA LEU A 435 -24.60 -0.60 -9.65
C LEU A 435 -24.42 -1.68 -10.72
N ALA A 436 -23.19 -1.88 -11.21
CA ALA A 436 -22.89 -2.88 -12.21
C ALA A 436 -23.23 -4.28 -11.70
N LEU A 437 -22.80 -4.63 -10.48
CA LEU A 437 -23.09 -5.90 -9.82
C LEU A 437 -24.60 -6.15 -9.68
N ALA A 438 -25.33 -5.18 -9.13
CA ALA A 438 -26.77 -5.28 -8.95
C ALA A 438 -27.50 -5.46 -10.28
N ARG A 439 -27.13 -4.70 -11.32
CA ARG A 439 -27.72 -4.84 -12.68
C ARG A 439 -27.48 -6.23 -13.25
N THR A 440 -26.26 -6.76 -13.12
CA THR A 440 -25.95 -8.11 -13.60
C THR A 440 -26.79 -9.16 -12.88
N LEU A 441 -26.87 -9.12 -11.55
CA LEU A 441 -27.65 -10.09 -10.78
C LEU A 441 -29.15 -9.97 -11.03
N VAL A 442 -29.68 -8.76 -11.25
CA VAL A 442 -31.07 -8.55 -11.69
C VAL A 442 -31.28 -9.16 -13.08
N SER A 443 -30.40 -8.89 -14.05
CA SER A 443 -30.51 -9.45 -15.41
C SER A 443 -30.44 -10.98 -15.45
N ARG A 444 -29.74 -11.58 -14.49
CA ARG A 444 -29.63 -13.04 -14.32
C ARG A 444 -30.74 -13.64 -13.46
N GLY A 445 -31.62 -12.81 -12.89
CA GLY A 445 -32.77 -13.22 -12.07
C GLY A 445 -32.42 -13.65 -10.65
N TYR A 446 -31.24 -13.30 -10.13
CA TYR A 446 -30.83 -13.56 -8.73
C TYR A 446 -31.30 -12.46 -7.78
N LEU A 447 -31.45 -11.23 -8.26
CA LEU A 447 -32.05 -10.11 -7.53
C LEU A 447 -33.30 -9.62 -8.27
N TYR A 448 -34.22 -8.99 -7.53
CA TYR A 448 -35.29 -8.18 -8.10
C TYR A 448 -35.33 -6.82 -7.41
N GLU A 449 -35.81 -5.80 -8.13
CA GLU A 449 -36.07 -4.49 -7.54
C GLU A 449 -37.48 -4.51 -6.91
N VAL A 450 -37.55 -4.27 -5.60
CA VAL A 450 -38.82 -4.36 -4.85
C VAL A 450 -39.77 -3.23 -5.23
N ARG A 451 -39.22 -2.03 -5.44
CA ARG A 451 -39.89 -0.83 -5.94
C ARG A 451 -38.83 0.14 -6.46
N LYS A 452 -39.17 1.02 -7.40
CA LYS A 452 -38.23 2.00 -7.97
C LYS A 452 -37.52 2.79 -6.85
N ARG A 453 -36.19 2.64 -6.75
CA ARG A 453 -35.33 3.24 -5.68
C ARG A 453 -35.57 2.72 -4.25
N GLY A 454 -36.43 1.73 -4.04
CA GLY A 454 -36.73 1.19 -2.70
C GLY A 454 -35.99 -0.08 -2.33
N GLY A 455 -34.99 -0.46 -3.12
CA GLY A 455 -34.03 -1.50 -2.79
C GLY A 455 -34.14 -2.78 -3.62
N TYR A 456 -33.07 -3.56 -3.56
CA TYR A 456 -32.97 -4.88 -4.17
C TYR A 456 -33.16 -5.95 -3.09
N TYR A 457 -33.62 -7.13 -3.50
CA TYR A 457 -33.65 -8.31 -2.64
C TYR A 457 -33.44 -9.60 -3.46
N PRO A 458 -32.89 -10.67 -2.86
CA PRO A 458 -32.71 -11.95 -3.55
C PRO A 458 -34.04 -12.59 -3.97
N THR A 459 -34.04 -13.23 -5.14
CA THR A 459 -35.14 -14.11 -5.56
C THR A 459 -34.95 -15.52 -5.00
N ARG A 460 -36.00 -16.36 -5.05
CA ARG A 460 -35.89 -17.80 -4.68
C ARG A 460 -34.94 -18.61 -5.57
N ARG A 461 -34.46 -18.05 -6.69
CA ARG A 461 -33.57 -18.75 -7.63
C ARG A 461 -32.31 -19.26 -6.95
N LEU A 462 -31.71 -18.45 -6.06
CA LEU A 462 -30.50 -18.84 -5.34
C LEU A 462 -30.75 -20.05 -4.44
N GLN A 463 -31.85 -20.03 -3.68
CA GLN A 463 -32.26 -21.15 -2.82
C GLN A 463 -32.52 -22.42 -3.65
N MET A 464 -33.25 -22.31 -4.76
CA MET A 464 -33.52 -23.46 -5.63
C MET A 464 -32.23 -24.09 -6.17
N LEU A 465 -31.26 -23.28 -6.58
CA LEU A 465 -29.97 -23.78 -7.05
C LEU A 465 -29.15 -24.39 -5.90
N ALA A 466 -29.11 -23.75 -4.74
CA ALA A 466 -28.43 -24.29 -3.57
C ALA A 466 -29.03 -25.64 -3.15
N SER A 467 -30.36 -25.76 -3.10
CA SER A 467 -31.05 -27.02 -2.82
C SER A 467 -30.79 -28.08 -3.88
N ALA A 468 -30.75 -27.71 -5.17
CA ALA A 468 -30.43 -28.64 -6.26
C ALA A 468 -28.98 -29.12 -6.21
N ILE A 469 -28.03 -28.26 -5.82
CA ILE A 469 -26.62 -28.64 -5.62
C ILE A 469 -26.49 -29.57 -4.42
N ASN A 470 -27.13 -29.23 -3.31
CA ASN A 470 -27.12 -30.04 -2.09
C ASN A 470 -27.72 -31.43 -2.30
N ALA A 471 -28.75 -31.56 -3.14
CA ALA A 471 -29.38 -32.83 -3.49
C ALA A 471 -28.49 -33.75 -4.36
N VAL A 472 -27.31 -33.30 -4.78
CA VAL A 472 -26.36 -34.07 -5.60
C VAL A 472 -25.04 -34.27 -4.88
N ASP A 473 -24.88 -33.84 -3.62
CA ASP A 473 -23.73 -34.22 -2.78
C ASP A 473 -24.05 -35.54 -2.05
N PRO A 474 -23.62 -36.70 -2.58
CA PRO A 474 -23.99 -37.99 -2.02
C PRO A 474 -23.39 -38.22 -0.62
N ILE A 475 -22.34 -37.48 -0.26
CA ILE A 475 -21.64 -37.65 1.03
C ILE A 475 -22.38 -36.88 2.10
N VAL A 476 -22.64 -35.59 1.88
CA VAL A 476 -23.34 -34.76 2.87
C VAL A 476 -24.77 -35.25 3.08
N GLU A 477 -25.49 -35.62 2.02
CA GLU A 477 -26.86 -36.14 2.13
C GLU A 477 -26.92 -37.43 2.97
N MET A 478 -25.98 -38.35 2.76
CA MET A 478 -25.89 -39.61 3.51
C MET A 478 -25.52 -39.39 4.98
N VAL A 479 -24.56 -38.48 5.24
CA VAL A 479 -23.95 -38.33 6.57
C VAL A 479 -24.72 -37.35 7.46
N HIS A 480 -25.41 -36.35 6.90
CA HIS A 480 -26.12 -35.32 7.67
C HIS A 480 -27.12 -35.90 8.71
N PRO A 481 -28.00 -36.87 8.38
CA PRO A 481 -28.89 -37.48 9.38
C PRO A 481 -28.14 -38.15 10.52
N ARG A 482 -26.94 -38.68 10.26
CA ARG A 482 -26.09 -39.32 11.25
C ARG A 482 -25.38 -38.29 12.14
N LEU A 483 -24.99 -37.14 11.59
CA LEU A 483 -24.49 -36.01 12.40
C LEU A 483 -25.58 -35.47 13.34
N VAL A 484 -26.84 -35.42 12.89
CA VAL A 484 -27.97 -35.06 13.77
C VAL A 484 -28.11 -36.04 14.92
N GLN A 485 -28.07 -37.35 14.63
CA GLN A 485 -28.08 -38.40 15.67
C GLN A 485 -26.90 -38.25 16.64
N LEU A 486 -25.70 -38.00 16.12
CA LEU A 486 -24.49 -37.83 16.92
C LEU A 486 -24.58 -36.59 17.82
N ARG A 487 -25.11 -35.48 17.30
CA ARG A 487 -25.37 -34.26 18.08
C ARG A 487 -26.40 -34.53 19.16
N ASP A 488 -27.49 -35.22 18.85
CA ASP A 488 -28.56 -35.52 19.81
C ASP A 488 -28.06 -36.45 20.93
N ALA A 489 -27.25 -37.45 20.59
CA ALA A 489 -26.68 -38.41 21.54
C ALA A 489 -25.57 -37.82 22.41
N SER A 490 -24.68 -37.00 21.85
CA SER A 490 -23.58 -36.37 22.58
C SER A 490 -24.00 -35.11 23.32
N GLY A 491 -25.04 -34.42 22.85
CA GLY A 491 -25.41 -33.08 23.27
C GLY A 491 -24.39 -32.00 22.89
N GLU A 492 -23.37 -32.32 22.09
CA GLU A 492 -22.32 -31.41 21.65
C GLU A 492 -22.35 -31.28 20.12
N THR A 493 -21.54 -30.38 19.56
CA THR A 493 -21.60 -30.08 18.12
C THR A 493 -20.96 -31.22 17.34
N ALA A 494 -21.66 -31.70 16.31
CA ALA A 494 -21.17 -32.76 15.43
C ALA A 494 -20.65 -32.15 14.12
N VAL A 495 -19.48 -32.59 13.66
CA VAL A 495 -18.82 -32.04 12.46
C VAL A 495 -18.36 -33.17 11.55
N LEU A 496 -18.63 -33.01 10.25
CA LEU A 496 -17.99 -33.76 9.18
C LEU A 496 -16.92 -32.89 8.51
N GLY A 497 -15.73 -33.43 8.29
CA GLY A 497 -14.65 -32.73 7.60
C GLY A 497 -13.79 -33.63 6.74
N LYS A 498 -13.01 -33.01 5.86
CA LYS A 498 -12.04 -33.67 4.97
C LYS A 498 -10.73 -32.88 4.95
N ILE A 499 -9.61 -33.54 4.72
CA ILE A 499 -8.34 -32.84 4.50
C ILE A 499 -8.38 -32.18 3.12
N GLN A 500 -8.05 -30.88 3.07
CA GLN A 500 -7.86 -30.10 1.86
C GLN A 500 -6.56 -29.30 1.99
N GLY A 501 -5.53 -29.72 1.25
CA GLY A 501 -4.17 -29.20 1.42
C GLY A 501 -3.64 -29.46 2.83
N ALA A 502 -3.10 -28.43 3.48
CA ALA A 502 -2.56 -28.46 4.85
C ALA A 502 -3.63 -28.26 5.97
N ALA A 503 -4.92 -28.27 5.62
CA ALA A 503 -6.02 -27.96 6.51
C ALA A 503 -7.14 -29.00 6.44
N VAL A 504 -8.06 -28.95 7.41
CA VAL A 504 -9.34 -29.64 7.40
C VAL A 504 -10.40 -28.64 6.95
N VAL A 505 -11.12 -28.95 5.87
CA VAL A 505 -12.36 -28.25 5.50
C VAL A 505 -13.54 -28.92 6.20
N TYR A 506 -14.39 -28.12 6.85
CA TYR A 506 -15.64 -28.61 7.40
C TYR A 506 -16.70 -28.69 6.30
N LEU A 507 -17.24 -29.87 6.05
CA LEU A 507 -18.24 -30.09 5.01
C LEU A 507 -19.66 -29.89 5.55
N ASP A 508 -19.89 -30.29 6.80
CA ASP A 508 -21.18 -30.14 7.47
C ASP A 508 -21.00 -30.01 8.99
N VAL A 509 -21.87 -29.22 9.62
CA VAL A 509 -21.82 -28.88 11.04
C VAL A 509 -23.23 -28.89 11.60
N VAL A 510 -23.51 -29.79 12.55
CA VAL A 510 -24.77 -29.83 13.29
C VAL A 510 -24.53 -29.31 14.70
N GLU A 511 -24.96 -28.07 14.94
CA GLU A 511 -24.74 -27.38 16.21
C GLU A 511 -25.43 -28.08 17.40
N SER A 512 -24.73 -28.07 18.54
CA SER A 512 -25.32 -28.43 19.83
C SER A 512 -26.55 -27.56 20.12
N THR A 513 -27.53 -28.14 20.82
CA THR A 513 -28.70 -27.40 21.32
C THR A 513 -28.43 -26.67 22.64
N LYS A 514 -27.23 -26.82 23.22
CA LYS A 514 -26.84 -26.19 24.49
C LYS A 514 -26.52 -24.70 24.32
N ALA A 515 -26.68 -23.94 25.41
CA ALA A 515 -26.44 -22.49 25.42
C ALA A 515 -24.97 -22.11 25.15
N ILE A 516 -24.03 -22.82 25.79
CA ILE A 516 -22.59 -22.68 25.53
C ILE A 516 -22.20 -23.79 24.57
N ARG A 517 -21.90 -23.44 23.32
CA ARG A 517 -21.58 -24.39 22.26
C ARG A 517 -20.50 -23.87 21.33
N TYR A 518 -19.94 -24.77 20.56
CA TYR A 518 -19.09 -24.45 19.43
C TYR A 518 -19.96 -24.12 18.22
N THR A 519 -19.87 -22.90 17.70
CA THR A 519 -20.59 -22.47 16.49
C THR A 519 -19.58 -22.20 15.38
N ARG A 520 -19.61 -23.00 14.31
CA ARG A 520 -18.81 -22.79 13.10
C ARG A 520 -19.64 -23.05 11.86
N ALA A 521 -19.23 -22.44 10.76
CA ALA A 521 -19.88 -22.65 9.48
C ALA A 521 -19.23 -23.80 8.69
N PRO A 522 -20.02 -24.54 7.88
CA PRO A 522 -19.48 -25.31 6.76
C PRO A 522 -18.59 -24.44 5.84
N GLY A 523 -17.58 -25.05 5.24
CA GLY A 523 -16.57 -24.40 4.39
C GLY A 523 -15.36 -23.82 5.14
N GLU A 524 -15.40 -23.75 6.47
CA GLU A 524 -14.25 -23.28 7.24
C GLU A 524 -13.05 -24.22 7.16
N LEU A 525 -11.85 -23.64 7.00
CA LEU A 525 -10.57 -24.34 7.03
C LEU A 525 -9.92 -24.26 8.42
N ARG A 526 -9.42 -25.40 8.90
CA ARG A 526 -8.72 -25.50 10.19
C ARG A 526 -7.36 -26.15 10.05
N PRO A 527 -6.30 -25.62 10.70
CA PRO A 527 -4.97 -26.25 10.65
C PRO A 527 -5.06 -27.70 11.09
N LEU A 528 -4.57 -28.62 10.23
CA LEU A 528 -4.69 -30.06 10.45
C LEU A 528 -4.06 -30.49 11.78
N HIS A 529 -2.87 -29.96 12.09
CA HIS A 529 -2.09 -30.35 13.27
C HIS A 529 -2.76 -29.98 14.60
N ALA A 530 -3.66 -28.99 14.59
CA ALA A 530 -4.40 -28.54 15.77
C ALA A 530 -5.90 -28.91 15.69
N ASN A 531 -6.27 -29.93 14.90
CA ASN A 531 -7.65 -30.34 14.67
C ASN A 531 -7.84 -31.86 14.86
N SER A 532 -8.86 -32.28 15.60
CA SER A 532 -9.12 -33.70 15.89
C SER A 532 -9.42 -34.54 14.64
N ILE A 533 -10.22 -34.02 13.70
CA ILE A 533 -10.51 -34.67 12.41
C ILE A 533 -9.21 -34.82 11.61
N GLY A 534 -8.43 -33.74 11.55
CA GLY A 534 -7.16 -33.71 10.82
C GLY A 534 -6.20 -34.79 11.30
N LYS A 535 -6.06 -34.91 12.62
CA LYS A 535 -5.22 -35.95 13.25
C LYS A 535 -5.76 -37.36 13.05
N ALA A 536 -7.08 -37.56 13.17
CA ALA A 536 -7.71 -38.85 12.94
C ALA A 536 -7.44 -39.35 11.51
N ILE A 537 -7.66 -38.49 10.51
CA ILE A 537 -7.40 -38.84 9.10
C ILE A 537 -5.89 -39.02 8.87
N PHE A 538 -5.04 -38.14 9.42
CA PHE A 538 -3.59 -38.23 9.28
C PHE A 538 -3.03 -39.57 9.80
N GLY A 539 -3.61 -40.12 10.88
CA GLY A 539 -3.24 -41.45 11.41
C GLY A 539 -3.56 -42.61 10.46
N GLU A 540 -4.56 -42.46 9.59
CA GLU A 540 -4.90 -43.49 8.60
C GLU A 540 -3.96 -43.50 7.39
N LEU A 541 -3.26 -42.40 7.13
CA LEU A 541 -2.30 -42.29 6.04
C LEU A 541 -1.07 -43.20 6.27
N ASN A 542 -0.46 -43.65 5.16
CA ASN A 542 0.83 -44.34 5.22
C ASN A 542 1.97 -43.35 5.52
N ALA A 543 3.13 -43.86 5.92
CA ALA A 543 4.27 -43.04 6.35
C ALA A 543 4.74 -42.04 5.28
N ALA A 544 4.72 -42.41 4.00
CA ALA A 544 5.12 -41.52 2.90
C ALA A 544 4.13 -40.36 2.73
N ALA A 545 2.83 -40.63 2.81
CA ALA A 545 1.77 -39.62 2.74
C ALA A 545 1.77 -38.71 3.97
N GLN A 546 2.01 -39.25 5.17
CA GLN A 546 2.20 -38.46 6.39
C GLN A 546 3.37 -37.51 6.27
N GLN A 547 4.52 -37.97 5.75
CA GLN A 547 5.68 -37.12 5.53
C GLN A 547 5.39 -36.01 4.51
N ALA A 548 4.79 -36.36 3.36
CA ALA A 548 4.47 -35.40 2.31
C ALA A 548 3.50 -34.31 2.79
N LEU A 549 2.44 -34.70 3.51
CA LEU A 549 1.48 -33.75 4.08
C LEU A 549 2.12 -32.94 5.22
N GLY A 550 2.91 -33.59 6.06
CA GLY A 550 3.64 -32.96 7.17
C GLY A 550 4.55 -31.83 6.74
N THR A 551 5.23 -31.96 5.59
CA THR A 551 6.09 -30.89 5.04
C THR A 551 5.32 -29.64 4.59
N GLN A 552 3.99 -29.72 4.45
CA GLN A 552 3.15 -28.59 4.06
C GLN A 552 2.55 -27.84 5.26
N LEU A 553 2.70 -28.38 6.48
CA LEU A 553 2.14 -27.81 7.70
C LEU A 553 3.03 -26.69 8.26
N SER A 554 2.42 -25.60 8.74
CA SER A 554 3.10 -24.47 9.39
C SER A 554 3.38 -24.69 10.88
N PHE A 555 2.69 -25.64 11.52
CA PHE A 555 2.78 -25.92 12.97
C PHE A 555 2.64 -24.69 13.87
N ASP A 556 1.70 -23.80 13.54
CA ASP A 556 1.39 -22.62 14.36
C ASP A 556 1.01 -23.03 15.80
N HIS A 557 1.56 -22.32 16.79
CA HIS A 557 1.32 -22.57 18.22
C HIS A 557 0.14 -21.73 18.72
N PHE A 558 -0.98 -22.37 19.08
CA PHE A 558 -2.20 -21.70 19.55
C PHE A 558 -2.32 -21.69 21.08
N THR A 559 -1.94 -22.79 21.72
CA THR A 559 -1.98 -23.00 23.17
C THR A 559 -0.78 -23.84 23.59
N ALA A 560 -0.54 -23.94 24.90
CA ALA A 560 0.51 -24.81 25.43
C ALA A 560 0.31 -26.31 25.10
N ALA A 561 -0.89 -26.71 24.68
CA ALA A 561 -1.20 -28.08 24.27
C ALA A 561 -1.03 -28.31 22.76
N THR A 562 -0.79 -27.26 21.97
CA THR A 562 -0.67 -27.38 20.51
C THR A 562 0.55 -28.21 20.12
N VAL A 563 0.35 -29.17 19.22
CA VAL A 563 1.45 -29.88 18.55
C VAL A 563 2.22 -28.93 17.63
N VAL A 564 3.53 -28.78 17.83
CA VAL A 564 4.36 -27.81 17.09
C VAL A 564 5.39 -28.42 16.16
N ASP A 565 5.39 -29.75 15.99
CA ASP A 565 6.28 -30.42 15.06
C ASP A 565 5.71 -31.73 14.51
N LEU A 566 6.29 -32.16 13.39
CA LEU A 566 5.86 -33.36 12.67
C LEU A 566 6.11 -34.66 13.47
N PRO A 567 7.26 -34.87 14.15
CA PRO A 567 7.45 -36.06 14.99
C PRO A 567 6.37 -36.21 16.07
N ALA A 568 5.99 -35.13 16.75
CA ALA A 568 4.94 -35.15 17.76
C ALA A 568 3.56 -35.44 17.14
N LEU A 569 3.27 -34.88 15.96
CA LEU A 569 2.02 -35.17 15.23
C LEU A 569 1.94 -36.65 14.83
N VAL A 570 3.04 -37.22 14.31
CA VAL A 570 3.12 -38.64 13.92
C VAL A 570 2.94 -39.55 15.14
N ALA A 571 3.57 -39.21 16.28
CA ALA A 571 3.43 -39.99 17.51
C ALA A 571 1.98 -39.98 18.04
N GLN A 572 1.33 -38.82 18.06
CA GLN A 572 -0.06 -38.70 18.47
C GLN A 572 -1.01 -39.43 17.50
N ALA A 573 -0.77 -39.32 16.20
CA ALA A 573 -1.58 -39.99 15.19
C ALA A 573 -1.45 -41.53 15.27
N ALA A 574 -0.26 -42.05 15.57
CA ALA A 574 -0.05 -43.48 15.81
C ALA A 574 -0.78 -43.98 17.06
N ALA A 575 -0.77 -43.20 18.14
CA ALA A 575 -1.53 -43.51 19.35
C ALA A 575 -3.05 -43.51 19.10
N ALA A 576 -3.54 -42.50 18.38
CA ALA A 576 -4.95 -42.40 17.99
C ALA A 576 -5.39 -43.58 17.10
N LYS A 577 -4.53 -44.00 16.15
CA LYS A 577 -4.79 -45.17 15.31
C LYS A 577 -4.89 -46.46 16.12
N ALA A 578 -3.97 -46.68 17.07
CA ALA A 578 -3.99 -47.85 17.94
C ALA A 578 -5.24 -47.88 18.85
N GLN A 579 -5.72 -46.70 19.26
CA GLN A 579 -6.90 -46.53 20.09
C GLN A 579 -8.24 -46.56 19.31
N GLY A 580 -8.19 -46.33 17.99
CA GLY A 580 -9.34 -46.27 17.09
C GLY A 580 -10.06 -44.92 17.03
N TRP A 581 -9.63 -43.93 17.82
CA TRP A 581 -10.16 -42.57 17.83
C TRP A 581 -9.10 -41.56 18.30
N CYS A 582 -9.27 -40.30 17.92
CA CYS A 582 -8.35 -39.21 18.24
C CYS A 582 -9.01 -38.18 19.16
N ALA A 583 -8.23 -37.65 20.11
CA ALA A 583 -8.62 -36.46 20.84
C ALA A 583 -7.75 -35.26 20.48
N ASN A 584 -8.36 -34.09 20.61
CA ASN A 584 -7.71 -32.80 20.61
C ASN A 584 -8.22 -32.06 21.84
N LEU A 585 -7.37 -31.90 22.85
CA LEU A 585 -7.76 -31.35 24.15
C LEU A 585 -7.11 -29.98 24.35
N GLY A 586 -7.87 -28.91 24.09
CA GLY A 586 -7.40 -27.56 24.32
C GLY A 586 -6.32 -27.07 23.35
N GLU A 587 -6.10 -27.74 22.22
CA GLU A 587 -4.94 -27.47 21.35
C GLU A 587 -5.17 -26.34 20.33
N SER A 588 -6.42 -26.08 20.00
CA SER A 588 -6.80 -24.95 19.12
C SER A 588 -7.26 -23.73 19.92
N ALA A 589 -7.89 -23.96 21.08
CA ALA A 589 -8.20 -22.96 22.10
C ALA A 589 -8.31 -23.68 23.46
N PRO A 590 -7.86 -23.09 24.58
CA PRO A 590 -7.81 -23.78 25.87
C PRO A 590 -9.16 -24.36 26.32
N GLU A 591 -10.24 -23.63 26.07
CA GLU A 591 -11.61 -23.94 26.42
C GLU A 591 -12.33 -24.85 25.41
N LEU A 592 -11.68 -25.26 24.32
CA LEU A 592 -12.28 -26.08 23.27
C LEU A 592 -11.58 -27.44 23.14
N SER A 593 -12.36 -28.51 23.10
CA SER A 593 -11.85 -29.86 22.88
C SER A 593 -12.74 -30.64 21.92
N ALA A 594 -12.19 -31.68 21.32
CA ALA A 594 -12.94 -32.55 20.41
C ALA A 594 -12.43 -33.98 20.45
N VAL A 595 -13.34 -34.91 20.16
CA VAL A 595 -13.05 -36.32 19.87
C VAL A 595 -13.42 -36.59 18.42
N ALA A 596 -12.61 -37.35 17.68
CA ALA A 596 -12.85 -37.63 16.28
C ALA A 596 -12.48 -39.06 15.88
N VAL A 597 -13.09 -39.53 14.79
CA VAL A 597 -12.75 -40.78 14.11
C VAL A 597 -12.60 -40.52 12.61
N ALA A 598 -11.70 -41.26 11.97
CA ALA A 598 -11.63 -41.29 10.51
C ALA A 598 -12.62 -42.33 9.98
N VAL A 599 -13.33 -41.99 8.89
CA VAL A 599 -14.29 -42.84 8.21
C VAL A 599 -13.96 -42.87 6.72
N THR A 600 -14.02 -44.04 6.10
CA THR A 600 -13.83 -44.16 4.65
C THR A 600 -15.20 -44.09 3.97
N ILE A 601 -15.33 -43.24 2.96
CA ILE A 601 -16.55 -43.11 2.15
C ILE A 601 -16.15 -42.98 0.68
N GLY A 602 -16.58 -43.89 -0.18
CA GLY A 602 -16.26 -43.91 -1.60
C GLY A 602 -14.77 -44.11 -1.88
N GLY A 603 -14.04 -44.79 -0.99
CA GLY A 603 -12.58 -44.94 -1.06
C GLY A 603 -11.77 -43.72 -0.59
N ASP A 604 -12.44 -42.63 -0.20
CA ASP A 604 -11.81 -41.43 0.34
C ASP A 604 -11.93 -41.36 1.87
N LEU A 605 -10.95 -40.73 2.53
CA LEU A 605 -10.97 -40.51 3.98
C LEU A 605 -11.68 -39.20 4.34
N TYR A 606 -12.62 -39.31 5.26
CA TYR A 606 -13.31 -38.22 5.95
C TYR A 606 -13.11 -38.38 7.46
N GLY A 607 -13.53 -37.39 8.23
CA GLY A 607 -13.58 -37.53 9.67
C GLY A 607 -14.82 -36.93 10.28
N LEU A 608 -15.28 -37.60 11.33
CA LEU A 608 -16.42 -37.21 12.15
C LEU A 608 -15.87 -36.77 13.50
N SER A 609 -16.41 -35.69 14.04
CA SER A 609 -16.05 -35.27 15.39
C SER A 609 -17.24 -34.79 16.21
N VAL A 610 -17.06 -34.92 17.51
CA VAL A 610 -17.87 -34.28 18.54
C VAL A 610 -16.99 -33.21 19.18
N VAL A 611 -17.44 -31.95 19.14
CA VAL A 611 -16.68 -30.79 19.60
C VAL A 611 -17.50 -29.92 20.55
N GLY A 612 -16.85 -29.45 21.61
CA GLY A 612 -17.50 -28.65 22.64
C GLY A 612 -16.50 -28.14 23.69
N PRO A 613 -17.01 -27.48 24.74
CA PRO A 613 -16.19 -26.99 25.85
C PRO A 613 -15.36 -28.09 26.49
N THR A 614 -14.08 -27.77 26.76
CA THR A 614 -13.07 -28.72 27.23
C THR A 614 -13.53 -29.59 28.40
N GLU A 615 -14.12 -28.99 29.43
CA GLU A 615 -14.59 -29.72 30.62
C GLU A 615 -15.61 -30.81 30.31
N ARG A 616 -16.52 -30.57 29.35
CA ARG A 616 -17.58 -31.52 28.99
C ARG A 616 -17.05 -32.64 28.12
N ILE A 617 -16.24 -32.29 27.12
CA ILE A 617 -15.63 -33.25 26.23
C ILE A 617 -14.66 -34.18 26.98
N GLN A 618 -13.88 -33.65 27.94
CA GLN A 618 -13.00 -34.47 28.77
C GLN A 618 -13.78 -35.40 29.70
N LYS A 619 -14.87 -34.91 30.31
CA LYS A 619 -15.69 -35.71 31.22
C LYS A 619 -16.30 -36.94 30.54
N ASP A 620 -16.85 -36.75 29.34
CA ASP A 620 -17.62 -37.78 28.63
C ASP A 620 -16.89 -38.34 27.39
N GLN A 621 -15.56 -38.19 27.35
CA GLN A 621 -14.70 -38.49 26.20
C GLN A 621 -14.90 -39.90 25.62
N ASN A 622 -14.90 -40.92 26.48
CA ASN A 622 -15.08 -42.32 26.07
C ASN A 622 -16.50 -42.60 25.55
N ALA A 623 -17.51 -41.93 26.10
CA ALA A 623 -18.89 -42.06 25.64
C ALA A 623 -19.05 -41.44 24.24
N HIS A 624 -18.46 -40.26 24.01
CA HIS A 624 -18.43 -39.63 22.69
C HIS A 624 -17.67 -40.47 21.67
N ALA A 625 -16.51 -41.05 22.04
CA ALA A 625 -15.76 -41.95 21.17
C ALA A 625 -16.57 -43.20 20.78
N THR A 626 -17.30 -43.79 21.73
CA THR A 626 -18.15 -44.96 21.48
C THR A 626 -19.25 -44.65 20.48
N GLU A 627 -19.91 -43.50 20.64
CA GLU A 627 -20.98 -43.08 19.72
C GLU A 627 -20.42 -42.73 18.32
N LEU A 628 -19.26 -42.06 18.26
CA LEU A 628 -18.56 -41.80 16.99
C LEU A 628 -18.22 -43.09 16.24
N MET A 629 -17.74 -44.11 16.94
CA MET A 629 -17.43 -45.41 16.34
C MET A 629 -18.68 -46.14 15.84
N ARG A 630 -19.79 -46.04 16.59
CA ARG A 630 -21.09 -46.57 16.15
C ARG A 630 -21.58 -45.89 14.88
N VAL A 631 -21.48 -44.56 14.81
CA VAL A 631 -21.87 -43.79 13.63
C VAL A 631 -20.97 -44.10 12.43
N LYS A 632 -19.65 -44.20 12.66
CA LYS A 632 -18.68 -44.64 11.64
C LYS A 632 -19.09 -45.98 11.03
N GLN A 633 -19.31 -47.00 11.86
CA GLN A 633 -19.72 -48.33 11.40
C GLN A 633 -21.02 -48.31 10.58
N ALA A 634 -21.98 -47.48 11.01
CA ALA A 634 -23.24 -47.36 10.29
C ALA A 634 -23.09 -46.69 8.91
N ILE A 635 -22.16 -45.75 8.76
CA ILE A 635 -21.85 -45.12 7.47
C ILE A 635 -21.13 -46.11 6.54
N GLU A 636 -20.11 -46.80 7.04
CA GLU A 636 -19.33 -47.78 6.25
C GLU A 636 -20.18 -49.01 5.83
N ALA A 637 -21.14 -49.42 6.67
CA ALA A 637 -22.09 -50.49 6.33
C ALA A 637 -23.10 -50.04 5.24
N GLN A 638 -23.64 -48.83 5.37
CA GLN A 638 -24.58 -48.27 4.38
C GLN A 638 -23.93 -48.06 3.01
N GLU A 639 -22.63 -47.76 2.96
CA GLU A 639 -21.87 -47.70 1.72
C GLU A 639 -21.73 -49.08 1.07
N SER A 640 -21.43 -50.11 1.86
CA SER A 640 -21.27 -51.49 1.38
C SER A 640 -22.55 -52.03 0.75
N GLU A 641 -23.72 -51.68 1.30
CA GLU A 641 -25.04 -52.02 0.75
C GLU A 641 -25.38 -51.28 -0.55
N GLN A 642 -24.80 -50.10 -0.80
CA GLN A 642 -24.99 -49.33 -2.03
C GLN A 642 -24.04 -49.74 -3.17
N GLN A 643 -22.99 -50.51 -2.88
CA GLN A 643 -22.01 -51.01 -3.85
C GLN A 643 -22.28 -52.45 -4.36
N GLU A 644 -23.27 -53.16 -3.82
CA GLU A 644 -23.74 -54.43 -4.43
C GLU A 644 -24.44 -54.13 -5.77
N PRO A 645 -24.08 -54.83 -6.87
CA PRO A 645 -24.77 -54.64 -8.13
C PRO A 645 -26.22 -55.08 -7.98
N GLN A 646 -27.17 -54.22 -8.35
CA GLN A 646 -28.55 -54.64 -8.59
C GLN A 646 -28.53 -55.75 -9.64
N ALA A 647 -28.66 -56.99 -9.18
CA ALA A 647 -28.70 -58.21 -9.98
C ALA A 647 -30.05 -58.36 -10.70
#